data_AF-A0A929D8K8-F1
#
_entry.id   AF-A0A929D8K8-F1
#
_cell.length_a   1.000
_cell.length_b   1.000
_cell.length_c   1.000
_cell.angle_alpha   90.00
_cell.angle_beta   90.00
_cell.angle_gamma   90.00
#
_symmetry.space_group_name_H-M   'P 1'
#
loop_
_entity.id
_entity.type
_entity.pdbx_description
1 polymer ?
#
loop_
_entity_poly.entity_id
_entity_poly.type
_entity_poly.pdbx_seq_one_letter_code
_entity_poly.pdbx_strand_id
1 'polypeptide(L)'
;AFTHWLIAIRKPDWVTKGRGYTGRIDCWKISPGENASNWNACREGGYIAIGWEALGDVGGLTRQEFRDLRDSLVTSDRSWSARAIDQVWHFARIPEGSRIVANRGTTEVLGVGSVKGPYYYVPDERYGHRLPVEWTDTSVRSVEEPGWKRTMVKLDSEKLARIQGQPGVDSSTLSDGKAGWVKDAVLRGPAFTERTFEVLDRLHETPTKEFYDNNKEALYEHLVTPFKALMNRAGELLPQSIREVMETEKRIFGNILKQFSKYGCWDYYWGAFYPKGGRRTEDAQLFTVLRPDGLEYGFCTGDYSSEQTDRLVRNLTTSRARVKELLGDVLADPDIMLGARDEEGDEETPQLSFDQWIASDDEDDLSRAAKAVPREQLLSWDPEDLAQDIARTFEALFPFVLMAIEDNPWPTVAGYLEVAVAEEHDVAPESAGVYDLGTFVADTGFSEEEIASWERRLRRKKHVIFQGPPGTGKTYVAERLARMLVSGTRGFWEVVQFHPSYAYEDFMQGLRPTPVAGGLSFKLEPGRFLDFCARARTEAQGDPCVLLIDEINRAHLSRVFGELMYLLEYRHQEIPLASGGRPFKIPENVYLIGTMNTADRSIALVDHALRRRFSFIRLSPEYNVLSRHLEEYDLDSDSLVSVLRKVNEAIGDSNYEIGSSYFMKDDGNLPDVLGDIWVGEIEPYLEEFFYDNVSKVDVFRWETLQEGELSDWVE
;
A
#
# COMPACT_ATOMS: atom_id res chain seq x y z
N ALA A 1 28.22 -24.77 45.10
CA ALA A 1 27.16 -25.42 44.32
C ALA A 1 27.37 -25.02 42.87
N PHE A 2 27.96 -25.88 42.03
CA PHE A 2 27.24 -26.77 41.07
C PHE A 2 26.43 -25.91 40.08
N THR A 3 26.72 -25.87 38.78
CA THR A 3 26.96 -27.00 37.87
C THR A 3 27.72 -26.58 36.60
N HIS A 4 28.73 -27.35 36.24
CA HIS A 4 29.24 -27.48 34.88
C HIS A 4 28.11 -27.97 33.96
N TRP A 5 27.86 -27.29 32.84
CA TRP A 5 27.21 -27.93 31.69
C TRP A 5 28.29 -28.59 30.84
N LEU A 6 28.54 -29.86 31.15
CA LEU A 6 29.18 -30.81 30.25
C LEU A 6 28.22 -31.04 29.08
N ILE A 7 28.42 -30.34 27.96
CA ILE A 7 27.85 -30.77 26.69
C ILE A 7 28.50 -32.11 26.35
N ALA A 8 27.70 -33.16 26.36
CA ALA A 8 28.14 -34.50 25.99
C ALA A 8 28.55 -34.48 24.51
N ILE A 9 29.86 -34.38 24.24
CA ILE A 9 30.43 -34.64 22.92
C ILE A 9 30.26 -36.14 22.66
N ARG A 10 29.13 -36.52 22.08
CA ARG A 10 28.93 -37.86 21.54
C ARG A 10 29.73 -37.95 20.24
N LYS A 11 30.93 -38.54 20.29
CA LYS A 11 31.66 -38.93 19.08
C LYS A 11 30.81 -39.96 18.31
N PRO A 12 30.43 -39.73 17.05
CA PRO A 12 29.65 -40.70 16.31
C PRO A 12 30.50 -41.90 15.86
N ASP A 13 29.91 -43.10 15.91
CA ASP A 13 30.54 -44.43 15.73
C ASP A 13 31.10 -44.74 14.31
N TRP A 14 31.20 -43.77 13.39
CA TRP A 14 31.76 -44.02 12.05
C TRP A 14 33.28 -43.93 11.98
N VAL A 15 33.95 -43.56 13.09
CA VAL A 15 35.42 -43.58 13.19
C VAL A 15 35.98 -45.00 13.32
N THR A 16 35.16 -46.01 13.66
CA THR A 16 35.63 -47.37 13.99
C THR A 16 35.27 -48.47 13.00
N LYS A 17 34.61 -48.17 11.87
CA LYS A 17 34.39 -49.19 10.82
C LYS A 17 34.86 -48.69 9.45
N GLY A 18 36.04 -49.20 9.07
CA GLY A 18 36.73 -48.93 7.82
C GLY A 18 35.87 -49.15 6.57
N ARG A 19 35.41 -48.05 6.00
CA ARG A 19 35.50 -47.78 4.55
C ARG A 19 36.03 -46.37 4.42
N GLY A 20 37.32 -46.27 4.07
CA GLY A 20 38.01 -45.00 3.98
C GLY A 20 37.34 -44.05 2.99
N TYR A 21 36.81 -42.94 3.51
CA TYR A 21 36.93 -41.69 2.77
C TYR A 21 38.42 -41.37 2.79
N THR A 22 39.10 -41.68 1.69
CA THR A 22 40.45 -41.23 1.45
C THR A 22 40.49 -39.73 1.71
N GLY A 23 41.45 -39.29 2.54
CA GLY A 23 41.61 -37.92 3.03
C GLY A 23 41.83 -36.90 1.91
N ARG A 24 40.77 -36.61 1.16
CA ARG A 24 40.70 -35.51 0.22
C ARG A 24 40.17 -34.34 1.04
N ILE A 25 41.05 -33.37 1.30
CA ILE A 25 40.65 -32.09 1.89
C ILE A 25 39.68 -31.45 0.91
N ASP A 26 38.40 -31.53 1.23
CA ASP A 26 37.35 -30.96 0.40
C ASP A 26 37.21 -29.48 0.72
N CYS A 27 37.06 -28.67 -0.33
CA CYS A 27 36.77 -27.26 -0.19
C CYS A 27 35.27 -27.05 -0.37
N TRP A 28 34.65 -26.27 0.52
CA TRP A 28 33.23 -26.01 0.53
C TRP A 28 32.97 -24.51 0.59
N LYS A 29 32.20 -24.01 -0.37
CA LYS A 29 31.59 -22.68 -0.30
C LYS A 29 30.29 -22.77 0.49
N ILE A 30 30.13 -21.94 1.52
CA ILE A 30 28.95 -21.95 2.40
C ILE A 30 28.50 -20.50 2.66
N SER A 31 27.23 -20.20 2.41
CA SER A 31 26.65 -18.88 2.69
C SER A 31 26.15 -18.80 4.15
N PRO A 32 26.70 -17.91 5.00
CA PRO A 32 26.28 -17.75 6.41
C PRO A 32 24.99 -16.93 6.50
N GLY A 33 23.87 -17.51 6.07
CA GLY A 33 22.59 -16.82 5.98
C GLY A 33 22.41 -16.00 4.69
N GLU A 34 21.21 -15.48 4.48
CA GLU A 34 20.87 -14.66 3.33
C GLU A 34 21.70 -13.36 3.33
N ASN A 35 22.36 -13.05 2.22
CA ASN A 35 23.33 -11.95 2.12
C ASN A 35 24.39 -11.94 3.24
N ALA A 36 24.74 -13.11 3.76
CA ALA A 36 25.69 -13.29 4.84
C ALA A 36 25.31 -12.57 6.14
N SER A 37 24.01 -12.48 6.44
CA SER A 37 23.47 -11.87 7.65
C SER A 37 24.07 -12.43 8.95
N ASN A 38 24.53 -13.69 8.96
CA ASN A 38 25.11 -14.34 10.13
C ASN A 38 26.66 -14.33 10.14
N TRP A 39 27.31 -13.59 9.23
CA TRP A 39 28.77 -13.62 9.08
C TRP A 39 29.52 -13.16 10.33
N ASN A 40 29.12 -12.05 10.96
CA ASN A 40 29.84 -11.51 12.12
C ASN A 40 29.85 -12.51 13.29
N ALA A 41 28.69 -13.13 13.58
CA ALA A 41 28.59 -14.16 14.61
C ALA A 41 29.39 -15.42 14.27
N CYS A 42 29.43 -15.83 13.00
CA CYS A 42 30.28 -16.92 12.51
C CYS A 42 31.78 -16.62 12.64
N ARG A 43 32.19 -15.39 12.31
CA ARG A 43 33.58 -14.92 12.40
C ARG A 43 34.05 -14.90 13.86
N GLU A 44 33.32 -14.21 14.72
CA GLU A 44 33.68 -14.00 16.13
C GLU A 44 33.52 -15.27 16.97
N GLY A 45 32.49 -16.06 16.67
CA GLY A 45 32.23 -17.34 17.34
C GLY A 45 33.07 -18.51 16.85
N GLY A 46 33.86 -18.35 15.78
CA GLY A 46 34.70 -19.42 15.23
C GLY A 46 33.90 -20.61 14.68
N TYR A 47 32.81 -20.35 13.97
CA TYR A 47 31.97 -21.38 13.35
C TYR A 47 31.39 -20.93 12.02
N ILE A 48 30.85 -21.86 11.23
CA ILE A 48 29.94 -21.58 10.12
C ILE A 48 28.58 -22.21 10.42
N ALA A 49 27.49 -21.58 10.01
CA ALA A 49 26.14 -22.04 10.34
C ALA A 49 25.16 -21.95 9.17
N ILE A 50 24.16 -22.84 9.18
CA ILE A 50 23.01 -22.84 8.26
C ILE A 50 21.71 -22.98 9.06
N GLY A 51 20.59 -22.49 8.51
CA GLY A 51 19.29 -22.44 9.20
C GLY A 51 18.31 -23.41 8.56
N TRP A 52 17.71 -24.29 9.36
CA TRP A 52 16.69 -25.29 9.02
C TRP A 52 16.11 -25.88 10.32
N GLU A 53 15.70 -25.02 11.24
CA GLU A 53 15.32 -25.34 12.62
C GLU A 53 14.27 -26.45 12.76
N ALA A 54 13.35 -26.57 11.78
CA ALA A 54 12.34 -27.63 11.77
C ALA A 54 12.91 -29.05 11.62
N LEU A 55 14.16 -29.21 11.17
CA LEU A 55 14.84 -30.52 11.10
C LEU A 55 15.37 -30.99 12.45
N GLY A 56 15.58 -30.09 13.42
CA GLY A 56 16.24 -30.41 14.68
C GLY A 56 17.66 -30.97 14.49
N ASP A 57 18.18 -31.69 15.49
CA ASP A 57 19.54 -32.26 15.41
C ASP A 57 19.63 -33.47 14.48
N VAL A 58 20.36 -33.33 13.37
CA VAL A 58 20.59 -34.38 12.36
C VAL A 58 21.87 -35.20 12.58
N GLY A 59 22.68 -34.88 13.59
CA GLY A 59 24.01 -35.46 13.80
C GLY A 59 23.98 -36.95 14.12
N GLY A 60 22.93 -37.41 14.79
CA GLY A 60 22.74 -38.82 15.18
C GLY A 60 21.94 -39.68 14.21
N LEU A 61 21.37 -39.11 13.14
CA LEU A 61 20.44 -39.81 12.26
C LEU A 61 21.15 -40.68 11.22
N THR A 62 20.57 -41.84 10.92
CA THR A 62 20.90 -42.65 9.74
C THR A 62 20.36 -42.00 8.46
N ARG A 63 20.89 -42.42 7.29
CA ARG A 63 20.46 -41.84 5.99
C ARG A 63 19.00 -42.13 5.70
N GLN A 64 18.46 -43.23 6.22
CA GLN A 64 17.06 -43.58 6.05
C GLN A 64 16.19 -42.70 6.96
N GLU A 65 16.51 -42.60 8.25
CA GLU A 65 15.77 -41.75 9.21
C GLU A 65 15.71 -40.27 8.76
N PHE A 66 16.81 -39.75 8.21
CA PHE A 66 16.80 -38.38 7.66
C PHE A 66 15.93 -38.23 6.40
N ARG A 67 15.90 -39.24 5.52
CA ARG A 67 15.02 -39.20 4.34
C ARG A 67 13.56 -39.22 4.76
N ASP A 68 13.22 -40.07 5.72
CA ASP A 68 11.86 -40.17 6.24
C ASP A 68 11.43 -38.83 6.90
N LEU A 69 12.31 -38.20 7.68
CA LEU A 69 12.08 -36.86 8.26
C LEU A 69 11.91 -35.78 7.19
N ARG A 70 12.78 -35.75 6.18
CA ARG A 70 12.70 -34.82 5.05
C ARG A 70 11.40 -34.99 4.29
N ASP A 71 11.03 -36.22 3.96
CA ASP A 71 9.85 -36.51 3.13
C ASP A 71 8.55 -36.17 3.89
N SER A 72 8.54 -36.36 5.22
CA SER A 72 7.47 -35.87 6.11
C SER A 72 7.30 -34.34 6.03
N LEU A 73 8.39 -33.57 6.17
CA LEU A 73 8.36 -32.10 6.13
C LEU A 73 7.93 -31.53 4.77
N VAL A 74 8.43 -32.12 3.68
CA VAL A 74 8.05 -31.74 2.30
C VAL A 74 6.58 -32.07 2.01
N THR A 75 6.03 -33.11 2.64
CA THR A 75 4.61 -33.47 2.51
C THR A 75 3.70 -32.54 3.29
N SER A 76 4.13 -32.07 4.47
CA SER A 76 3.35 -31.13 5.29
C SER A 76 3.31 -29.70 4.74
N ASP A 77 4.34 -29.26 4.02
CA ASP A 77 4.41 -27.93 3.43
C ASP A 77 5.08 -27.98 2.05
N ARG A 78 4.27 -27.76 1.00
CA ARG A 78 4.70 -27.86 -0.41
C ARG A 78 5.67 -26.76 -0.84
N SER A 79 5.90 -25.74 -0.01
CA SER A 79 6.94 -24.73 -0.25
C SER A 79 8.37 -25.27 -0.02
N TRP A 80 8.51 -26.44 0.60
CA TRP A 80 9.80 -27.01 0.99
C TRP A 80 10.40 -27.86 -0.14
N SER A 81 11.65 -27.57 -0.49
CA SER A 81 12.38 -28.36 -1.48
C SER A 81 13.18 -29.49 -0.82
N ALA A 82 12.85 -30.75 -1.14
CA ALA A 82 13.63 -31.92 -0.73
C ALA A 82 15.14 -31.78 -1.06
N ARG A 83 15.45 -31.11 -2.17
CA ARG A 83 16.83 -30.85 -2.62
C ARG A 83 17.55 -29.77 -1.82
N ALA A 84 16.81 -28.82 -1.23
CA ALA A 84 17.36 -27.81 -0.32
C ALA A 84 17.63 -28.42 1.07
N ILE A 85 16.69 -29.21 1.60
CA ILE A 85 16.83 -29.93 2.88
C ILE A 85 18.02 -30.91 2.84
N ASP A 86 18.24 -31.61 1.73
CA ASP A 86 19.36 -32.56 1.57
C ASP A 86 20.74 -31.88 1.77
N GLN A 87 20.85 -30.55 1.67
CA GLN A 87 22.11 -29.83 1.93
C GLN A 87 22.53 -29.89 3.40
N VAL A 88 21.57 -29.94 4.33
CA VAL A 88 21.83 -30.04 5.79
C VAL A 88 22.52 -31.36 6.12
N TRP A 89 22.11 -32.44 5.44
CA TRP A 89 22.73 -33.74 5.60
C TRP A 89 24.21 -33.75 5.26
N HIS A 90 24.57 -33.06 4.18
CA HIS A 90 25.95 -32.92 3.71
C HIS A 90 26.75 -32.01 4.62
N PHE A 91 26.17 -30.90 5.08
CA PHE A 91 26.79 -29.96 6.02
C PHE A 91 27.20 -30.66 7.32
N ALA A 92 26.30 -31.45 7.92
CA ALA A 92 26.58 -32.18 9.17
C ALA A 92 27.69 -33.25 9.06
N ARG A 93 28.17 -33.54 7.83
CA ARG A 93 29.15 -34.59 7.53
C ARG A 93 30.42 -34.05 6.87
N ILE A 94 30.62 -32.74 6.88
CA ILE A 94 31.88 -32.14 6.44
C ILE A 94 32.99 -32.59 7.41
N PRO A 95 34.06 -33.24 6.92
CA PRO A 95 35.11 -33.75 7.79
C PRO A 95 36.00 -32.64 8.36
N GLU A 96 36.56 -32.89 9.54
CA GLU A 96 37.58 -32.04 10.14
C GLU A 96 38.77 -31.85 9.18
N GLY A 97 39.32 -30.64 9.15
CA GLY A 97 40.37 -30.25 8.20
C GLY A 97 39.88 -29.78 6.83
N SER A 98 38.57 -29.88 6.52
CA SER A 98 37.99 -29.31 5.29
C SER A 98 38.13 -27.79 5.24
N ARG A 99 38.29 -27.23 4.04
CA ARG A 99 38.41 -25.77 3.83
C ARG A 99 37.03 -25.18 3.57
N ILE A 100 36.66 -24.14 4.31
CA ILE A 100 35.40 -23.41 4.15
C ILE A 100 35.68 -22.05 3.52
N VAL A 101 34.89 -21.69 2.50
CA VAL A 101 34.84 -20.37 1.89
C VAL A 101 33.47 -19.76 2.22
N ALA A 102 33.45 -18.77 3.11
CA ALA A 102 32.26 -18.00 3.42
C ALA A 102 32.06 -16.90 2.38
N ASN A 103 30.83 -16.70 1.92
CA ASN A 103 30.53 -15.75 0.86
C ASN A 103 29.32 -14.87 1.18
N ARG A 104 29.25 -13.70 0.53
CA ARG A 104 28.05 -12.86 0.45
C ARG A 104 27.58 -12.82 -1.01
N GLY A 105 26.30 -13.12 -1.23
CA GLY A 105 25.72 -13.18 -2.57
C GLY A 105 26.45 -14.17 -3.49
N THR A 106 26.61 -13.80 -4.76
CA THR A 106 27.37 -14.60 -5.76
C THR A 106 28.65 -13.91 -6.20
N THR A 107 29.09 -12.88 -5.49
CA THR A 107 30.16 -11.98 -5.97
C THR A 107 31.21 -11.68 -4.91
N GLU A 108 31.03 -12.10 -3.65
CA GLU A 108 31.96 -11.74 -2.58
C GLU A 108 32.33 -12.94 -1.72
N VAL A 109 33.61 -13.07 -1.38
CA VAL A 109 34.13 -13.98 -0.35
C VAL A 109 34.50 -13.15 0.87
N LEU A 110 33.98 -13.58 2.02
CA LEU A 110 34.12 -12.89 3.31
C LEU A 110 35.22 -13.49 4.17
N GLY A 111 35.48 -14.79 4.00
CA GLY A 111 36.52 -15.45 4.75
C GLY A 111 36.77 -16.88 4.32
N VAL A 112 37.97 -17.35 4.61
CA VAL A 112 38.44 -18.70 4.34
C VAL A 112 39.00 -19.29 5.63
N GLY A 113 38.47 -20.44 6.00
CA GLY A 113 38.84 -21.13 7.23
C GLY A 113 38.95 -22.63 7.06
N SER A 114 39.30 -23.31 8.15
CA SER A 114 39.42 -24.77 8.20
C SER A 114 38.52 -25.32 9.31
N VAL A 115 37.79 -26.41 9.05
CA VAL A 115 36.93 -27.06 10.04
C VAL A 115 37.77 -27.68 11.15
N LYS A 116 37.44 -27.39 12.42
CA LYS A 116 38.22 -27.77 13.61
C LYS A 116 37.60 -28.83 14.50
N GLY A 117 36.38 -29.25 14.20
CA GLY A 117 35.71 -30.24 15.01
C GLY A 117 34.42 -30.73 14.36
N PRO A 118 33.72 -31.65 15.03
CA PRO A 118 32.49 -32.21 14.51
C PRO A 118 31.37 -31.16 14.48
N TYR A 119 30.40 -31.42 13.60
CA TYR A 119 29.11 -30.74 13.59
C TYR A 119 28.41 -30.83 14.96
N TYR A 120 27.68 -29.78 15.32
CA TYR A 120 26.78 -29.74 16.46
C TYR A 120 25.54 -28.90 16.17
N TYR A 121 24.46 -29.16 16.92
CA TYR A 121 23.20 -28.43 16.81
C TYR A 121 22.95 -27.57 18.06
N VAL A 122 22.48 -26.35 17.86
CA VAL A 122 22.04 -25.44 18.92
C VAL A 122 20.51 -25.28 18.81
N PRO A 123 19.73 -25.78 19.78
CA PRO A 123 18.28 -25.62 19.79
C PRO A 123 17.85 -24.16 19.85
N ASP A 124 16.64 -23.87 19.33
CA ASP A 124 15.95 -22.57 19.41
C ASP A 124 16.70 -21.38 18.77
N GLU A 125 17.70 -21.66 17.94
CA GLU A 125 18.49 -20.68 17.19
C GLU A 125 18.17 -20.76 15.69
N ARG A 126 17.92 -19.60 15.05
CA ARG A 126 17.59 -19.49 13.60
C ARG A 126 18.67 -20.08 12.66
N TYR A 127 19.91 -20.18 13.16
CA TYR A 127 21.04 -20.85 12.49
C TYR A 127 21.66 -21.90 13.41
N GLY A 128 20.82 -22.84 13.89
CA GLY A 128 21.18 -23.85 14.87
C GLY A 128 22.17 -24.92 14.39
N HIS A 129 22.28 -25.18 13.09
CA HIS A 129 23.23 -26.17 12.54
C HIS A 129 24.62 -25.54 12.39
N ARG A 130 25.62 -25.99 13.17
CA ARG A 130 26.93 -25.34 13.23
C ARG A 130 28.10 -26.31 12.99
N LEU A 131 29.17 -25.77 12.40
CA LEU A 131 30.47 -26.42 12.26
C LEU A 131 31.55 -25.50 12.85
N PRO A 132 32.43 -25.98 13.74
CA PRO A 132 33.55 -25.20 14.25
C PRO A 132 34.55 -24.91 13.11
N VAL A 133 34.93 -23.64 12.92
CA VAL A 133 35.83 -23.19 11.86
C VAL A 133 36.87 -22.24 12.46
N GLU A 134 38.14 -22.52 12.21
CA GLU A 134 39.22 -21.55 12.41
C GLU A 134 39.39 -20.74 11.13
N TRP A 135 39.03 -19.47 11.19
CA TRP A 135 39.19 -18.53 10.08
C TRP A 135 40.67 -18.17 9.92
N THR A 136 41.27 -18.56 8.80
CA THR A 136 42.68 -18.28 8.49
C THR A 136 42.87 -16.98 7.71
N ASP A 137 41.81 -16.52 7.05
CA ASP A 137 41.78 -15.30 6.25
C ASP A 137 40.35 -14.74 6.32
N THR A 138 40.19 -13.50 6.74
CA THR A 138 38.89 -12.80 6.82
C THR A 138 38.89 -11.54 5.96
N SER A 139 39.87 -11.41 5.06
CA SER A 139 39.90 -10.33 4.09
C SER A 139 38.76 -10.51 3.09
N VAL A 140 38.04 -9.42 2.84
CA VAL A 140 36.92 -9.42 1.90
C VAL A 140 37.49 -9.27 0.49
N ARG A 141 37.00 -10.09 -0.44
CA ARG A 141 37.41 -10.10 -1.84
C ARG A 141 36.22 -10.29 -2.77
N SER A 142 36.20 -9.52 -3.85
CA SER A 142 35.24 -9.67 -4.95
C SER A 142 35.67 -10.83 -5.84
N VAL A 143 34.73 -11.70 -6.21
CA VAL A 143 34.97 -12.91 -6.97
C VAL A 143 33.91 -13.05 -8.08
N GLU A 144 34.35 -13.17 -9.33
CA GLU A 144 33.49 -13.51 -10.47
C GLU A 144 33.56 -15.03 -10.76
N GLU A 145 32.74 -15.84 -10.08
CA GLU A 145 32.68 -17.29 -10.31
C GLU A 145 31.31 -17.73 -10.86
N PRO A 146 31.24 -18.20 -12.12
CA PRO A 146 30.01 -18.71 -12.72
C PRO A 146 29.51 -19.97 -12.01
N GLY A 147 28.22 -20.02 -11.64
CA GLY A 147 27.54 -21.25 -11.24
C GLY A 147 27.47 -21.56 -9.73
N TRP A 148 28.00 -20.71 -8.84
CA TRP A 148 27.96 -20.93 -7.38
C TRP A 148 26.76 -20.30 -6.63
N LYS A 149 25.59 -20.27 -7.27
CA LYS A 149 24.32 -19.69 -6.76
C LYS A 149 23.73 -20.40 -5.52
N ARG A 150 24.15 -21.63 -5.21
CA ARG A 150 23.58 -22.44 -4.12
C ARG A 150 24.22 -22.13 -2.77
N THR A 151 23.47 -22.33 -1.68
CA THR A 151 23.92 -22.12 -0.30
C THR A 151 25.21 -22.89 0.01
N MET A 152 25.32 -24.13 -0.47
CA MET A 152 26.52 -24.95 -0.35
C MET A 152 26.99 -25.51 -1.69
N VAL A 153 28.27 -25.34 -2.00
CA VAL A 153 28.92 -25.85 -3.24
C VAL A 153 30.29 -26.42 -2.91
N LYS A 154 30.58 -27.63 -3.39
CA LYS A 154 31.92 -28.21 -3.30
C LYS A 154 32.83 -27.56 -4.35
N LEU A 155 33.96 -27.03 -3.91
CA LEU A 155 34.98 -26.38 -4.74
C LEU A 155 36.14 -27.36 -5.00
N ASP A 156 36.75 -27.24 -6.19
CA ASP A 156 38.03 -27.87 -6.48
C ASP A 156 39.19 -27.02 -5.95
N SER A 157 40.37 -27.63 -5.83
CA SER A 157 41.57 -26.99 -5.27
C SER A 157 42.11 -25.83 -6.13
N GLU A 158 41.88 -25.87 -7.44
CA GLU A 158 42.31 -24.80 -8.35
C GLU A 158 41.45 -23.54 -8.22
N LYS A 159 40.14 -23.69 -7.97
CA LYS A 159 39.24 -22.57 -7.65
C LYS A 159 39.58 -21.91 -6.33
N LEU A 160 39.86 -22.70 -5.30
CA LEU A 160 40.29 -22.15 -4.01
C LEU A 160 41.58 -21.33 -4.16
N ALA A 161 42.56 -21.83 -4.92
CA ALA A 161 43.81 -21.10 -5.16
C ALA A 161 43.58 -19.77 -5.91
N ARG A 162 42.67 -19.74 -6.88
CA ARG A 162 42.28 -18.50 -7.58
C ARG A 162 41.61 -17.49 -6.65
N ILE A 163 40.68 -17.94 -5.80
CA ILE A 163 40.01 -17.09 -4.81
C ILE A 163 41.02 -16.54 -3.79
N GLN A 164 41.95 -17.37 -3.31
CA GLN A 164 42.96 -16.94 -2.34
C GLN A 164 44.04 -16.03 -2.95
N GLY A 165 44.27 -16.08 -4.26
CA GLY A 165 45.25 -15.24 -4.96
C GLY A 165 44.76 -13.82 -5.29
N GLN A 166 43.48 -13.51 -5.07
CA GLN A 166 42.94 -12.16 -5.26
C GLN A 166 43.27 -11.25 -4.07
N PRO A 167 43.66 -9.98 -4.30
CA PRO A 167 43.99 -9.06 -3.23
C PRO A 167 42.78 -8.82 -2.34
N GLY A 168 42.90 -9.17 -1.06
CA GLY A 168 41.88 -8.93 -0.05
C GLY A 168 42.08 -7.61 0.68
N VAL A 169 40.99 -6.97 1.08
CA VAL A 169 41.02 -5.76 1.93
C VAL A 169 40.85 -6.19 3.39
N ASP A 170 41.71 -5.67 4.27
CA ASP A 170 41.77 -6.09 5.68
C ASP A 170 40.54 -5.59 6.47
N SER A 171 39.91 -6.49 7.21
CA SER A 171 38.59 -6.24 7.84
C SER A 171 38.66 -5.29 9.04
N SER A 172 39.85 -4.99 9.55
CA SER A 172 40.09 -4.08 10.68
C SER A 172 39.97 -2.59 10.34
N THR A 173 39.98 -2.24 9.05
CA THR A 173 39.67 -0.90 8.53
C THR A 173 38.18 -0.68 8.21
N LEU A 174 37.36 -1.72 8.39
CA LEU A 174 35.92 -1.67 8.16
C LEU A 174 35.21 -1.64 9.51
N SER A 175 35.01 -0.44 10.05
CA SER A 175 34.00 -0.21 11.10
C SER A 175 32.64 -0.70 10.60
N ASP A 176 31.85 -1.29 11.50
CA ASP A 176 30.47 -1.75 11.27
C ASP A 176 29.72 -0.91 10.25
N GLY A 177 29.71 -1.41 9.02
CA GLY A 177 29.21 -0.67 7.88
C GLY A 177 29.10 -1.66 6.74
N LYS A 178 27.90 -1.70 6.15
CA LYS A 178 27.62 -2.25 4.82
C LYS A 178 28.87 -2.09 3.93
N ALA A 179 29.18 -3.09 3.08
CA ALA A 179 30.04 -2.81 1.93
C ALA A 179 29.41 -1.59 1.23
N GLY A 180 30.07 -0.45 1.41
CA GLY A 180 29.57 0.85 1.01
C GLY A 180 29.42 0.79 -0.50
N TRP A 181 28.18 0.71 -0.95
CA TRP A 181 27.79 1.46 -2.13
C TRP A 181 28.11 2.88 -1.81
N VAL A 182 29.34 3.29 -2.15
CA VAL A 182 29.95 4.60 -2.04
C VAL A 182 28.99 5.63 -1.43
N LYS A 183 28.83 5.60 -0.09
CA LYS A 183 28.08 6.63 0.64
C LYS A 183 28.94 7.89 0.82
N ASP A 184 30.24 7.76 0.56
CA ASP A 184 31.25 8.81 0.69
C ASP A 184 32.14 8.91 -0.56
N ALA A 185 31.57 8.83 -1.77
CA ALA A 185 32.21 9.57 -2.86
C ALA A 185 31.98 11.02 -2.46
N VAL A 186 33.02 11.67 -1.94
CA VAL A 186 32.97 13.10 -1.79
C VAL A 186 32.82 13.64 -3.20
N LEU A 187 31.59 13.96 -3.55
CA LEU A 187 31.20 14.62 -4.77
C LEU A 187 31.96 15.95 -4.79
N ARG A 188 33.08 15.99 -5.51
CA ARG A 188 33.96 17.16 -5.64
C ARG A 188 34.08 17.48 -7.10
N GLY A 189 33.76 18.72 -7.47
CA GLY A 189 33.66 19.12 -8.87
C GLY A 189 32.26 18.87 -9.43
N PRO A 190 32.03 19.12 -10.73
CA PRO A 190 30.70 19.09 -11.32
C PRO A 190 30.07 17.69 -11.33
N ALA A 191 28.74 17.64 -11.28
CA ALA A 191 27.93 16.41 -11.24
C ALA A 191 28.26 15.44 -12.37
N PHE A 192 28.46 15.98 -13.57
CA PHE A 192 28.96 15.27 -14.73
C PHE A 192 30.04 16.11 -15.42
N THR A 193 30.92 15.45 -16.16
CA THR A 193 32.06 16.09 -16.82
C THR A 193 31.93 16.02 -18.32
N GLU A 194 32.71 16.81 -19.07
CA GLU A 194 32.81 16.65 -20.53
C GLU A 194 33.13 15.21 -20.91
N ARG A 195 33.98 14.54 -20.11
CA ARG A 195 34.32 13.13 -20.32
C ARG A 195 33.13 12.19 -20.18
N THR A 196 32.17 12.50 -19.30
CA THR A 196 30.91 11.76 -19.17
C THR A 196 30.15 11.80 -20.50
N PHE A 197 29.96 12.99 -21.05
CA PHE A 197 29.19 13.17 -22.28
C PHE A 197 29.95 12.68 -23.52
N GLU A 198 31.27 12.81 -23.60
CA GLU A 198 32.07 12.18 -24.66
C GLU A 198 31.88 10.66 -24.73
N VAL A 199 31.76 10.00 -23.57
CA VAL A 199 31.53 8.55 -23.50
C VAL A 199 30.08 8.21 -23.88
N LEU A 200 29.11 9.04 -23.49
CA LEU A 200 27.70 8.89 -23.89
C LEU A 200 27.49 9.14 -25.38
N ASP A 201 28.08 10.18 -25.97
CA ASP A 201 28.03 10.50 -27.40
C ASP A 201 28.51 9.28 -28.22
N ARG A 202 29.66 8.70 -27.83
CA ARG A 202 30.20 7.51 -28.50
C ARG A 202 29.35 6.25 -28.27
N LEU A 203 28.72 6.11 -27.10
CA LEU A 203 27.79 5.03 -26.80
C LEU A 203 26.53 5.14 -27.66
N HIS A 204 26.04 6.36 -27.89
CA HIS A 204 24.90 6.67 -28.74
C HIS A 204 25.19 6.49 -30.23
N GLU A 205 26.39 6.89 -30.69
CA GLU A 205 26.85 6.62 -32.06
C GLU A 205 27.02 5.12 -32.34
N THR A 206 27.42 4.31 -31.35
CA THR A 206 27.70 2.88 -31.54
C THR A 206 27.19 2.04 -30.36
N PRO A 207 25.86 1.84 -30.21
CA PRO A 207 25.24 1.15 -29.09
C PRO A 207 25.36 -0.38 -29.21
N THR A 208 26.60 -0.88 -29.30
CA THR A 208 26.92 -2.30 -29.48
C THR A 208 27.53 -2.92 -28.23
N LYS A 209 27.37 -4.23 -28.06
CA LYS A 209 28.02 -4.97 -26.98
C LYS A 209 29.55 -4.85 -27.04
N GLU A 210 30.13 -4.85 -28.24
CA GLU A 210 31.57 -4.71 -28.45
C GLU A 210 32.09 -3.35 -27.95
N PHE A 211 31.36 -2.27 -28.25
CA PHE A 211 31.69 -0.96 -27.71
C PHE A 211 31.66 -0.95 -26.17
N TYR A 212 30.60 -1.51 -25.57
CA TYR A 212 30.48 -1.62 -24.12
C TYR A 212 31.65 -2.40 -23.50
N ASP A 213 31.99 -3.59 -24.05
CA ASP A 213 33.07 -4.43 -23.53
C ASP A 213 34.44 -3.72 -23.62
N ASN A 214 34.68 -2.97 -24.70
CA ASN A 214 35.93 -2.23 -24.93
C ASN A 214 36.05 -0.92 -24.12
N ASN A 215 34.94 -0.32 -23.69
CA ASN A 215 34.92 0.96 -22.96
C ASN A 215 34.35 0.83 -21.54
N LYS A 216 34.25 -0.40 -21.01
CA LYS A 216 33.63 -0.72 -19.71
C LYS A 216 34.21 0.11 -18.57
N GLU A 217 35.53 0.25 -18.50
CA GLU A 217 36.20 1.00 -17.43
C GLU A 217 35.81 2.48 -17.45
N ALA A 218 35.89 3.13 -18.61
CA ALA A 218 35.49 4.53 -18.80
C ALA A 218 33.99 4.76 -18.54
N LEU A 219 33.12 3.83 -18.97
CA LEU A 219 31.69 3.87 -18.67
C LEU A 219 31.43 3.76 -17.16
N TYR A 220 32.18 2.92 -16.44
CA TYR A 220 32.00 2.79 -15.00
C TYR A 220 32.53 4.01 -14.25
N GLU A 221 33.69 4.52 -14.62
CA GLU A 221 34.34 5.66 -13.97
C GLU A 221 33.57 6.97 -14.19
N HIS A 222 33.19 7.28 -15.43
CA HIS A 222 32.67 8.62 -15.78
C HIS A 222 31.15 8.69 -15.91
N LEU A 223 30.46 7.55 -16.03
CA LEU A 223 29.00 7.50 -16.20
C LEU A 223 28.31 6.77 -15.03
N VAL A 224 28.59 5.49 -14.84
CA VAL A 224 27.84 4.66 -13.88
C VAL A 224 28.11 5.07 -12.43
N THR A 225 29.36 5.31 -12.06
CA THR A 225 29.72 5.61 -10.66
C THR A 225 29.20 6.98 -10.21
N PRO A 226 29.38 8.08 -10.97
CA PRO A 226 28.78 9.38 -10.64
C PRO A 226 27.26 9.34 -10.61
N PHE A 227 26.62 8.68 -11.59
CA PHE A 227 25.16 8.55 -11.63
C PHE A 227 24.61 7.78 -10.42
N LYS A 228 25.25 6.68 -10.02
CA LYS A 228 24.85 5.91 -8.84
C LYS A 228 25.02 6.72 -7.55
N ALA A 229 26.12 7.46 -7.42
CA ALA A 229 26.34 8.35 -6.28
C ALA A 229 25.25 9.43 -6.19
N LEU A 230 24.93 10.07 -7.32
CA LEU A 230 23.86 11.06 -7.43
C LEU A 230 22.50 10.50 -7.01
N MET A 231 22.09 9.36 -7.59
CA MET A 231 20.81 8.72 -7.27
C MET A 231 20.74 8.26 -5.81
N ASN A 232 21.80 7.65 -5.28
CA ASN A 232 21.84 7.25 -3.88
C ASN A 232 21.70 8.48 -2.97
N ARG A 233 22.37 9.58 -3.31
CA ARG A 233 22.29 10.83 -2.56
C ARG A 233 20.88 11.43 -2.60
N ALA A 234 20.25 11.48 -3.77
CA ALA A 234 18.86 11.89 -3.92
C ALA A 234 17.92 11.02 -3.06
N GLY A 235 18.10 9.69 -3.10
CA GLY A 235 17.34 8.75 -2.27
C GLY A 235 17.54 8.92 -0.76
N GLU A 236 18.72 9.37 -0.31
CA GLU A 236 18.98 9.70 1.09
C GLU A 236 18.29 10.99 1.55
N LEU A 237 18.19 11.96 0.63
CA LEU A 237 17.55 13.26 0.84
C LEU A 237 16.02 13.16 0.85
N LEU A 238 15.42 12.12 0.27
CA LEU A 238 13.97 11.95 0.25
C LEU A 238 13.37 11.90 1.68
N PRO A 239 12.18 12.49 1.88
CA PRO A 239 11.41 12.33 3.10
C PRO A 239 11.17 10.88 3.50
N GLN A 240 10.95 10.64 4.79
CA GLN A 240 10.66 9.30 5.31
C GLN A 240 9.38 8.73 4.69
N SER A 241 8.35 9.57 4.47
CA SER A 241 7.08 9.19 3.83
C SER A 241 7.28 8.53 2.46
N ILE A 242 8.19 9.05 1.63
CA ILE A 242 8.51 8.47 0.32
C ILE A 242 9.31 7.17 0.48
N ARG A 243 10.34 7.18 1.35
CA ARG A 243 11.20 6.00 1.58
C ARG A 243 10.48 4.82 2.21
N GLU A 244 9.33 5.03 2.84
CA GLU A 244 8.49 3.96 3.38
C GLU A 244 7.75 3.21 2.26
N VAL A 245 7.27 3.93 1.25
CA VAL A 245 6.53 3.39 0.10
C VAL A 245 7.49 2.88 -1.00
N MET A 246 8.57 3.59 -1.26
CA MET A 246 9.47 3.36 -2.40
C MET A 246 10.71 2.54 -2.05
N GLU A 247 11.13 1.66 -2.94
CA GLU A 247 12.44 1.00 -2.93
C GLU A 247 13.51 1.94 -3.48
N THR A 248 14.42 2.37 -2.62
CA THR A 248 15.47 3.35 -2.93
C THR A 248 16.89 2.78 -2.81
N GLU A 249 17.06 1.50 -2.47
CA GLU A 249 18.37 0.90 -2.24
C GLU A 249 18.65 -0.28 -3.18
N LYS A 250 17.66 -1.14 -3.44
CA LYS A 250 17.86 -2.41 -4.13
C LYS A 250 17.30 -2.36 -5.55
N ARG A 251 18.11 -2.80 -6.51
CA ARG A 251 17.70 -2.99 -7.92
C ARG A 251 17.11 -1.73 -8.59
N ILE A 252 17.53 -0.56 -8.14
CA ILE A 252 17.09 0.75 -8.66
C ILE A 252 17.78 1.16 -9.97
N PHE A 253 18.81 0.42 -10.44
CA PHE A 253 19.62 0.81 -11.61
C PHE A 253 19.43 -0.10 -12.81
N GLY A 254 19.51 0.51 -14.01
CA GLY A 254 19.41 -0.17 -15.29
C GLY A 254 20.68 -0.92 -15.63
N ASN A 255 20.53 -1.91 -16.51
CA ASN A 255 21.66 -2.52 -17.19
C ASN A 255 21.91 -1.73 -18.47
N ILE A 256 23.17 -1.39 -18.77
CA ILE A 256 23.53 -0.79 -20.07
C ILE A 256 23.33 -1.82 -21.19
N LEU A 257 23.58 -3.11 -20.95
CA LEU A 257 23.31 -4.16 -21.92
C LEU A 257 21.82 -4.50 -21.98
N LYS A 258 21.23 -4.50 -23.19
CA LYS A 258 19.83 -4.90 -23.40
C LYS A 258 19.67 -6.40 -23.13
N GLN A 259 18.71 -6.77 -22.28
CA GLN A 259 18.35 -8.18 -22.10
C GLN A 259 17.61 -8.67 -23.37
N PHE A 260 18.00 -9.83 -23.89
CA PHE A 260 17.42 -10.46 -25.09
C PHE A 260 17.71 -9.81 -26.46
N SER A 261 18.53 -8.76 -26.54
CA SER A 261 19.04 -8.27 -27.83
C SER A 261 20.27 -9.08 -28.26
N LYS A 262 20.29 -9.51 -29.51
CA LYS A 262 21.40 -10.30 -30.06
C LYS A 262 22.64 -9.42 -30.38
N TYR A 263 22.54 -8.08 -30.31
CA TYR A 263 23.54 -7.17 -30.90
C TYR A 263 23.78 -5.78 -30.23
N GLY A 264 23.14 -5.36 -29.12
CA GLY A 264 23.35 -3.96 -28.64
C GLY A 264 23.05 -3.60 -27.19
N CYS A 265 23.55 -2.42 -26.78
CA CYS A 265 23.33 -1.75 -25.49
C CYS A 265 22.29 -0.62 -25.59
N TRP A 266 21.77 -0.17 -24.45
CA TRP A 266 21.13 1.13 -24.32
C TRP A 266 22.20 2.22 -24.50
N ASP A 267 21.83 3.26 -25.22
CA ASP A 267 22.61 4.47 -25.47
C ASP A 267 22.50 5.51 -24.34
N TYR A 268 21.72 5.20 -23.32
CA TYR A 268 21.52 6.00 -22.12
C TYR A 268 21.72 5.17 -20.85
N TYR A 269 21.86 5.85 -19.71
CA TYR A 269 21.88 5.21 -18.40
C TYR A 269 20.75 5.71 -17.52
N TRP A 270 20.07 4.81 -16.82
CA TRP A 270 18.87 5.16 -16.06
C TRP A 270 18.77 4.41 -14.74
N GLY A 271 18.04 5.00 -13.81
CA GLY A 271 17.61 4.41 -12.55
C GLY A 271 16.21 4.88 -12.20
N ALA A 272 15.54 4.15 -11.31
CA ALA A 272 14.26 4.58 -10.78
C ALA A 272 14.01 4.01 -9.38
N PHE A 273 13.32 4.81 -8.57
CA PHE A 273 12.66 4.36 -7.36
C PHE A 273 11.25 3.91 -7.72
N TYR A 274 10.79 2.82 -7.11
CA TYR A 274 9.52 2.17 -7.44
C TYR A 274 8.88 1.60 -6.17
N PRO A 275 7.56 1.36 -6.13
CA PRO A 275 6.87 0.81 -4.96
C PRO A 275 7.53 -0.46 -4.41
N LYS A 276 7.68 -0.55 -3.09
CA LYS A 276 8.27 -1.75 -2.44
C LYS A 276 7.44 -2.99 -2.73
N GLY A 277 8.13 -4.08 -3.06
CA GLY A 277 7.48 -5.33 -3.47
C GLY A 277 7.18 -5.42 -4.96
N GLY A 278 7.27 -4.29 -5.67
CA GLY A 278 7.11 -4.19 -7.12
C GLY A 278 8.39 -4.42 -7.94
N ARG A 279 8.33 -4.02 -9.20
CA ARG A 279 9.40 -4.02 -10.20
C ARG A 279 9.44 -2.69 -10.95
N ARG A 280 10.66 -2.16 -11.06
CA ARG A 280 11.07 -0.98 -11.85
C ARG A 280 10.71 -0.97 -13.34
N THR A 281 10.01 -1.95 -13.88
CA THR A 281 9.61 -1.98 -15.32
C THR A 281 8.10 -2.16 -15.48
N GLU A 282 7.40 -2.46 -14.38
CA GLU A 282 5.99 -2.85 -14.38
C GLU A 282 5.16 -1.95 -13.45
N ASP A 283 5.80 -1.07 -12.67
CA ASP A 283 5.13 -0.18 -11.72
C ASP A 283 5.47 1.29 -12.01
N ALA A 284 4.67 2.18 -11.41
CA ALA A 284 4.92 3.60 -11.29
C ALA A 284 6.33 3.88 -10.73
N GLN A 285 6.99 4.87 -11.32
CA GLN A 285 8.42 5.12 -11.11
C GLN A 285 8.69 6.59 -10.89
N LEU A 286 9.55 6.87 -9.91
CA LEU A 286 10.33 8.10 -9.85
C LEU A 286 11.67 7.81 -10.54
N PHE A 287 11.79 8.21 -11.80
CA PHE A 287 12.91 7.84 -12.66
C PHE A 287 13.94 8.97 -12.79
N THR A 288 15.14 8.58 -13.17
CA THR A 288 16.20 9.47 -13.64
C THR A 288 16.92 8.80 -14.80
N VAL A 289 17.15 9.54 -15.87
CA VAL A 289 17.81 9.05 -17.08
C VAL A 289 18.80 10.10 -17.58
N LEU A 290 20.02 9.66 -17.88
CA LEU A 290 21.07 10.47 -18.46
C LEU A 290 21.30 10.04 -19.91
N ARG A 291 21.13 11.01 -20.81
CA ARG A 291 21.27 10.91 -22.26
C ARG A 291 22.36 11.87 -22.76
N PRO A 292 22.79 11.77 -24.04
CA PRO A 292 23.75 12.71 -24.63
C PRO A 292 23.35 14.20 -24.52
N ASP A 293 22.05 14.50 -24.60
CA ASP A 293 21.48 15.85 -24.56
C ASP A 293 21.31 16.40 -23.13
N GLY A 294 21.27 15.55 -22.10
CA GLY A 294 21.14 15.99 -20.72
C GLY A 294 20.60 14.93 -19.77
N LEU A 295 20.18 15.39 -18.59
CA LEU A 295 19.59 14.57 -17.53
C LEU A 295 18.09 14.88 -17.44
N GLU A 296 17.27 13.84 -17.37
CA GLU A 296 15.83 13.96 -17.16
C GLU A 296 15.44 13.14 -15.93
N TYR A 297 14.57 13.69 -15.08
CA TYR A 297 14.07 13.01 -13.90
C TYR A 297 12.66 13.45 -13.55
N GLY A 298 11.85 12.50 -13.09
CA GLY A 298 10.46 12.77 -12.75
C GLY A 298 9.66 11.50 -12.51
N PHE A 299 8.37 11.56 -12.79
CA PHE A 299 7.40 10.49 -12.65
C PHE A 299 7.04 9.86 -14.01
N CYS A 300 6.92 8.54 -14.06
CA CYS A 300 6.25 7.84 -15.15
C CYS A 300 5.56 6.55 -14.69
N THR A 301 4.49 6.13 -15.37
CA THR A 301 3.98 4.75 -15.28
C THR A 301 4.88 3.82 -16.10
N GLY A 302 5.17 2.61 -15.62
CA GLY A 302 6.12 1.72 -16.31
C GLY A 302 5.60 1.20 -17.66
N ASP A 303 6.50 0.88 -18.58
CA ASP A 303 6.19 0.45 -19.97
C ASP A 303 5.22 -0.75 -20.11
N TYR A 304 4.96 -1.49 -19.03
CA TYR A 304 4.06 -2.65 -19.00
C TYR A 304 2.95 -2.53 -17.93
N SER A 305 2.70 -1.34 -17.37
CA SER A 305 1.87 -1.14 -16.19
C SER A 305 0.41 -0.78 -16.49
N SER A 306 -0.28 -1.50 -17.38
CA SER A 306 -1.64 -1.11 -17.81
C SER A 306 -2.59 -0.84 -16.63
N GLU A 307 -2.61 -1.68 -15.61
CA GLU A 307 -3.50 -1.50 -14.45
C GLU A 307 -3.19 -0.23 -13.61
N GLN A 308 -1.92 0.13 -13.44
CA GLN A 308 -1.53 1.33 -12.67
C GLN A 308 -1.72 2.60 -13.49
N THR A 309 -1.51 2.52 -14.80
CA THR A 309 -1.81 3.60 -15.74
C THR A 309 -3.32 3.86 -15.77
N ASP A 310 -4.14 2.82 -15.92
CA ASP A 310 -5.60 2.91 -15.86
C ASP A 310 -6.07 3.53 -14.53
N ARG A 311 -5.49 3.08 -13.41
CA ARG A 311 -5.81 3.61 -12.08
C ARG A 311 -5.45 5.09 -11.95
N LEU A 312 -4.25 5.47 -12.39
CA LEU A 312 -3.80 6.87 -12.39
C LEU A 312 -4.73 7.74 -13.23
N VAL A 313 -5.01 7.34 -14.47
CA VAL A 313 -5.89 8.07 -15.39
C VAL A 313 -7.29 8.21 -14.78
N ARG A 314 -7.86 7.12 -14.24
CA ARG A 314 -9.16 7.17 -13.53
C ARG A 314 -9.13 8.16 -12.36
N ASN A 315 -8.10 8.13 -11.52
CA ASN A 315 -8.01 9.02 -10.35
C ASN A 315 -7.83 10.49 -10.77
N LEU A 316 -7.04 10.77 -11.81
CA LEU A 316 -6.84 12.12 -12.34
C LEU A 316 -8.12 12.68 -12.98
N THR A 317 -8.82 11.87 -13.78
CA THR A 317 -10.01 12.28 -14.54
C THR A 317 -11.25 12.45 -13.66
N THR A 318 -11.47 11.56 -12.68
CA THR A 318 -12.62 11.65 -11.75
C THR A 318 -12.51 12.81 -10.76
N SER A 319 -11.30 13.33 -10.52
CA SER A 319 -11.04 14.33 -9.47
C SER A 319 -10.26 15.56 -9.96
N ARG A 320 -10.48 16.00 -11.22
CA ARG A 320 -9.73 17.09 -11.86
C ARG A 320 -9.65 18.38 -11.03
N ALA A 321 -10.77 18.79 -10.41
CA ALA A 321 -10.83 20.01 -9.59
C ALA A 321 -9.92 19.90 -8.35
N ARG A 322 -9.91 18.73 -7.70
CA ARG A 322 -9.10 18.45 -6.51
C ARG A 322 -7.62 18.33 -6.83
N VAL A 323 -7.27 17.71 -7.95
CA VAL A 323 -5.89 17.67 -8.46
C VAL A 323 -5.39 19.09 -8.70
N LYS A 324 -6.22 19.94 -9.32
CA LYS A 324 -5.89 21.35 -9.57
C LYS A 324 -5.74 22.16 -8.29
N GLU A 325 -6.56 21.91 -7.28
CA GLU A 325 -6.45 22.58 -5.98
C GLU A 325 -5.18 22.18 -5.22
N LEU A 326 -4.90 20.87 -5.13
CA LEU A 326 -3.82 20.34 -4.29
C LEU A 326 -2.45 20.36 -4.96
N LEU A 327 -2.41 20.12 -6.27
CA LEU A 327 -1.17 19.95 -7.05
C LEU A 327 -0.99 21.05 -8.10
N GLY A 328 -1.91 22.01 -8.21
CA GLY A 328 -1.82 23.10 -9.18
C GLY A 328 -0.53 23.90 -9.05
N ASP A 329 -0.09 24.21 -7.83
CA ASP A 329 1.16 24.93 -7.58
C ASP A 329 2.40 24.08 -7.91
N VAL A 330 2.32 22.76 -7.70
CA VAL A 330 3.38 21.81 -8.02
C VAL A 330 3.55 21.68 -9.54
N LEU A 331 2.44 21.70 -10.28
CA LEU A 331 2.38 21.47 -11.73
C LEU A 331 2.45 22.76 -12.54
N ALA A 332 2.36 23.91 -11.87
CA ALA A 332 2.63 25.22 -12.45
C ALA A 332 4.15 25.55 -12.48
N ASP A 333 5.01 24.67 -11.96
CA ASP A 333 6.45 24.81 -12.09
C ASP A 333 6.84 24.74 -13.59
N PRO A 334 7.36 25.84 -14.17
CA PRO A 334 7.71 25.89 -15.59
C PRO A 334 8.85 24.93 -15.96
N ASP A 335 9.59 24.41 -14.99
CA ASP A 335 10.65 23.44 -15.21
C ASP A 335 10.11 21.98 -15.34
N ILE A 336 8.85 21.73 -15.01
CA ILE A 336 8.21 20.41 -15.12
C ILE A 336 7.47 20.31 -16.46
N MET A 337 7.93 19.38 -17.30
CA MET A 337 7.29 19.03 -18.56
C MET A 337 6.24 17.94 -18.33
N LEU A 338 5.03 18.15 -18.84
CA LEU A 338 3.91 17.20 -18.74
C LEU A 338 3.64 16.58 -20.11
N GLY A 339 3.46 15.25 -20.16
CA GLY A 339 3.22 14.50 -21.40
C GLY A 339 4.38 13.59 -21.83
N ALA A 340 4.08 12.64 -22.73
CA ALA A 340 5.07 11.74 -23.32
C ALA A 340 6.05 12.52 -24.22
N ARG A 341 7.31 12.07 -24.27
CA ARG A 341 8.32 12.55 -25.22
C ARG A 341 8.39 11.52 -26.35
N ASP A 342 8.17 11.96 -27.59
CA ASP A 342 8.24 11.06 -28.76
C ASP A 342 9.59 10.34 -28.81
N GLU A 343 9.58 9.01 -28.79
CA GLU A 343 10.78 8.17 -28.77
C GLU A 343 11.61 8.27 -30.08
N GLU A 344 11.05 8.85 -31.13
CA GLU A 344 11.67 8.93 -32.46
C GLU A 344 12.49 10.21 -32.73
N GLY A 345 12.55 11.16 -31.79
CA GLY A 345 13.51 12.26 -31.84
C GLY A 345 13.32 13.29 -32.96
N ASP A 346 12.19 13.27 -33.67
CA ASP A 346 11.81 14.29 -34.63
C ASP A 346 10.54 15.02 -34.15
N GLU A 347 10.65 16.35 -34.07
CA GLU A 347 9.65 17.36 -33.71
C GLU A 347 9.48 17.71 -32.22
N GLU A 348 9.41 19.02 -31.95
CA GLU A 348 9.12 19.62 -30.64
C GLU A 348 7.72 19.17 -30.19
N THR A 349 7.63 18.04 -29.47
CA THR A 349 6.38 17.61 -28.83
C THR A 349 5.88 18.78 -27.97
N PRO A 350 4.67 19.32 -28.20
CA PRO A 350 4.23 20.53 -27.52
C PRO A 350 4.12 20.28 -26.02
N GLN A 351 4.84 21.07 -25.21
CA GLN A 351 4.62 21.04 -23.77
C GLN A 351 3.17 21.42 -23.47
N LEU A 352 2.42 20.49 -22.89
CA LEU A 352 1.07 20.76 -22.41
C LEU A 352 1.17 21.64 -21.17
N SER A 353 0.44 22.75 -21.14
CA SER A 353 0.20 23.45 -19.88
C SER A 353 -0.57 22.56 -18.92
N PHE A 354 -0.46 22.78 -17.61
CA PHE A 354 -1.20 21.99 -16.62
C PHE A 354 -2.71 21.88 -16.93
N ASP A 355 -3.33 22.97 -17.37
CA ASP A 355 -4.75 23.00 -17.75
C ASP A 355 -5.06 22.16 -19.00
N GLN A 356 -4.13 22.06 -19.95
CA GLN A 356 -4.28 21.20 -21.12
C GLN A 356 -4.00 19.73 -20.78
N TRP A 357 -3.00 19.48 -19.93
CA TRP A 357 -2.61 18.15 -19.49
C TRP A 357 -3.71 17.48 -18.66
N ILE A 358 -4.24 18.17 -17.63
CA ILE A 358 -5.30 17.62 -16.77
C ILE A 358 -6.63 17.44 -17.52
N ALA A 359 -6.82 18.19 -18.60
CA ALA A 359 -7.99 18.09 -19.47
C ALA A 359 -7.83 17.04 -20.58
N SER A 360 -6.64 16.46 -20.77
CA SER A 360 -6.41 15.40 -21.73
C SER A 360 -7.15 14.13 -21.30
N ASP A 361 -7.68 13.42 -22.29
CA ASP A 361 -8.26 12.09 -22.16
C ASP A 361 -7.33 11.01 -22.75
N ASP A 362 -6.11 11.40 -23.17
CA ASP A 362 -5.09 10.50 -23.70
C ASP A 362 -4.25 9.89 -22.56
N GLU A 363 -4.17 8.56 -22.54
CA GLU A 363 -3.41 7.81 -21.52
C GLU A 363 -1.91 8.09 -21.62
N ASP A 364 -1.39 8.31 -22.83
CA ASP A 364 0.03 8.56 -23.06
C ASP A 364 0.43 9.94 -22.51
N ASP A 365 -0.47 10.94 -22.61
CA ASP A 365 -0.27 12.27 -22.04
C ASP A 365 -0.17 12.20 -20.50
N LEU A 366 -1.11 11.52 -19.85
CA LEU A 366 -1.24 11.50 -18.37
C LEU A 366 -0.23 10.59 -17.66
N SER A 367 0.56 9.83 -18.42
CA SER A 367 1.49 8.82 -17.90
C SER A 367 2.83 9.36 -17.40
N ARG A 368 3.17 10.63 -17.68
CA ARG A 368 4.52 11.18 -17.47
C ARG A 368 4.55 12.66 -17.06
N ALA A 369 5.40 12.97 -16.10
CA ALA A 369 5.76 14.34 -15.71
C ALA A 369 7.25 14.40 -15.33
N ALA A 370 8.07 15.24 -15.96
CA ALA A 370 9.51 15.24 -15.74
C ALA A 370 10.19 16.59 -15.96
N LYS A 371 11.29 16.80 -15.24
CA LYS A 371 12.21 17.93 -15.43
C LYS A 371 13.41 17.50 -16.26
N ALA A 372 13.84 18.35 -17.18
CA ALA A 372 15.02 18.10 -18.02
C ALA A 372 16.07 19.20 -17.80
N VAL A 373 17.32 18.79 -17.53
CA VAL A 373 18.48 19.67 -17.36
C VAL A 373 19.44 19.45 -18.54
N PRO A 374 19.65 20.45 -19.40
CA PRO A 374 20.55 20.33 -20.55
C PRO A 374 22.00 20.03 -20.15
N ARG A 375 22.72 19.29 -21.00
CA ARG A 375 24.15 18.96 -20.85
C ARG A 375 25.00 20.15 -20.40
N GLU A 376 24.82 21.31 -21.05
CA GLU A 376 25.60 22.52 -20.81
C GLU A 376 25.50 23.02 -19.35
N GLN A 377 24.32 22.88 -18.76
CA GLN A 377 24.09 23.25 -17.37
C GLN A 377 24.72 22.23 -16.43
N LEU A 378 24.59 20.92 -16.69
CA LEU A 378 25.11 19.84 -15.84
C LEU A 378 26.63 19.90 -15.63
N LEU A 379 27.38 20.47 -16.57
CA LEU A 379 28.83 20.69 -16.45
C LEU A 379 29.21 21.70 -15.37
N SER A 380 28.25 22.52 -14.91
CA SER A 380 28.45 23.57 -13.90
C SER A 380 27.77 23.29 -12.56
N TRP A 381 26.88 22.30 -12.51
CA TRP A 381 26.11 21.99 -11.30
C TRP A 381 26.96 21.26 -10.28
N ASP A 382 26.87 21.71 -9.02
CA ASP A 382 27.38 20.94 -7.90
C ASP A 382 26.54 19.64 -7.76
N PRO A 383 27.17 18.48 -7.49
CA PRO A 383 26.44 17.23 -7.43
C PRO A 383 25.48 17.15 -6.23
N GLU A 384 25.74 17.87 -5.15
CA GLU A 384 24.84 17.97 -4.00
C GLU A 384 23.61 18.80 -4.37
N ASP A 385 23.79 19.93 -5.05
CA ASP A 385 22.68 20.77 -5.53
C ASP A 385 21.80 20.00 -6.52
N LEU A 386 22.41 19.22 -7.42
CA LEU A 386 21.68 18.35 -8.34
C LEU A 386 20.89 17.25 -7.61
N ALA A 387 21.50 16.62 -6.59
CA ALA A 387 20.81 15.61 -5.78
C ALA A 387 19.62 16.20 -5.00
N GLN A 388 19.76 17.43 -4.50
CA GLN A 388 18.69 18.17 -3.84
C GLN A 388 17.58 18.54 -4.82
N ASP A 389 17.90 18.94 -6.04
CA ASP A 389 16.90 19.25 -7.05
C ASP A 389 16.10 18.02 -7.46
N ILE A 390 16.77 16.88 -7.71
CA ILE A 390 16.12 15.60 -7.97
C ILE A 390 15.20 15.21 -6.81
N ALA A 391 15.67 15.31 -5.56
CA ALA A 391 14.89 14.97 -4.39
C ALA A 391 13.63 15.84 -4.25
N ARG A 392 13.75 17.17 -4.48
CA ARG A 392 12.60 18.09 -4.46
C ARG A 392 11.60 17.81 -5.57
N THR A 393 12.07 17.54 -6.79
CA THR A 393 11.19 17.18 -7.91
C THR A 393 10.49 15.85 -7.64
N PHE A 394 11.17 14.87 -7.05
CA PHE A 394 10.56 13.61 -6.63
C PHE A 394 9.53 13.79 -5.52
N GLU A 395 9.77 14.69 -4.56
CA GLU A 395 8.82 15.06 -3.52
C GLU A 395 7.56 15.70 -4.12
N ALA A 396 7.75 16.68 -5.01
CA ALA A 396 6.67 17.29 -5.78
C ALA A 396 5.82 16.27 -6.55
N LEU A 397 6.45 15.30 -7.22
CA LEU A 397 5.76 14.36 -8.10
C LEU A 397 5.30 13.06 -7.40
N PHE A 398 5.66 12.85 -6.13
CA PHE A 398 5.27 11.66 -5.38
C PHE A 398 3.74 11.42 -5.28
N PRO A 399 2.87 12.44 -5.20
CA PRO A 399 1.42 12.25 -5.22
C PRO A 399 0.92 11.43 -6.43
N PHE A 400 1.56 11.52 -7.59
CA PHE A 400 1.20 10.71 -8.76
C PHE A 400 1.49 9.22 -8.56
N VAL A 401 2.55 8.89 -7.82
CA VAL A 401 2.83 7.50 -7.45
C VAL A 401 1.71 6.97 -6.56
N LEU A 402 1.25 7.75 -5.57
CA LEU A 402 0.14 7.37 -4.70
C LEU A 402 -1.15 7.15 -5.50
N MET A 403 -1.45 8.05 -6.45
CA MET A 403 -2.59 7.93 -7.35
C MET A 403 -2.51 6.71 -8.30
N ALA A 404 -1.32 6.24 -8.64
CA ALA A 404 -1.15 5.06 -9.48
C ALA A 404 -1.29 3.73 -8.70
N ILE A 405 -1.03 3.73 -7.38
CA ILE A 405 -1.00 2.50 -6.56
C ILE A 405 -2.23 2.30 -5.66
N GLU A 406 -3.03 3.34 -5.40
CA GLU A 406 -4.21 3.28 -4.50
C GLU A 406 -5.52 3.58 -5.25
N ASP A 407 -6.55 2.75 -5.02
CA ASP A 407 -7.87 2.97 -5.63
C ASP A 407 -8.57 4.23 -5.09
N ASN A 408 -8.26 4.63 -3.86
CA ASN A 408 -8.69 5.90 -3.27
C ASN A 408 -7.47 6.63 -2.69
N PRO A 409 -6.74 7.40 -3.51
CA PRO A 409 -5.42 7.94 -3.13
C PRO A 409 -5.50 9.19 -2.26
N TRP A 410 -6.66 9.85 -2.18
CA TRP A 410 -6.80 11.18 -1.59
C TRP A 410 -6.45 11.30 -0.10
N PRO A 411 -6.81 10.33 0.77
CA PRO A 411 -6.38 10.37 2.17
C PRO A 411 -4.85 10.37 2.30
N THR A 412 -4.19 9.54 1.50
CA THR A 412 -2.74 9.37 1.51
C THR A 412 -2.04 10.58 0.87
N VAL A 413 -2.56 11.10 -0.25
CA VAL A 413 -2.06 12.30 -0.93
C VAL A 413 -2.18 13.53 -0.02
N ALA A 414 -3.34 13.75 0.59
CA ALA A 414 -3.54 14.92 1.42
C ALA A 414 -2.78 14.81 2.76
N GLY A 415 -2.68 13.61 3.34
CA GLY A 415 -1.77 13.34 4.46
C GLY A 415 -0.31 13.58 4.12
N TYR A 416 0.11 13.28 2.88
CA TYR A 416 1.46 13.54 2.40
C TYR A 416 1.76 15.03 2.20
N LEU A 417 0.80 15.79 1.64
CA LEU A 417 0.96 17.23 1.38
C LEU A 417 0.83 18.09 2.66
N GLU A 418 0.56 17.48 3.82
CA GLU A 418 0.24 18.17 5.08
C GLU A 418 -0.90 19.20 4.94
N VAL A 419 -1.72 19.06 3.90
CA VAL A 419 -2.93 19.86 3.67
C VAL A 419 -4.06 19.18 4.42
N ALA A 420 -4.84 19.96 5.18
CA ALA A 420 -6.04 19.46 5.83
C ALA A 420 -6.92 18.79 4.77
N VAL A 421 -7.09 17.48 4.88
CA VAL A 421 -7.99 16.74 4.00
C VAL A 421 -9.39 17.22 4.32
N ALA A 422 -9.94 18.12 3.52
CA ALA A 422 -11.37 18.11 3.30
C ALA A 422 -11.67 16.76 2.65
N GLU A 423 -12.21 15.83 3.44
CA GLU A 423 -12.86 14.65 2.87
C GLU A 423 -14.05 15.18 2.05
N GLU A 424 -13.88 15.26 0.73
CA GLU A 424 -15.05 15.33 -0.15
C GLU A 424 -15.28 13.94 -0.74
N HIS A 425 -16.38 13.36 -0.25
CA HIS A 425 -17.34 12.63 -1.07
C HIS A 425 -17.56 13.33 -2.41
N ASP A 426 -17.93 12.57 -3.43
CA ASP A 426 -18.53 13.10 -4.66
C ASP A 426 -19.53 14.22 -4.34
N VAL A 427 -19.05 15.46 -4.47
CA VAL A 427 -19.88 16.63 -4.66
C VAL A 427 -19.16 17.39 -5.76
N ALA A 428 -19.73 17.29 -6.96
CA ALA A 428 -19.36 18.17 -8.06
C ALA A 428 -19.27 19.62 -7.53
N PRO A 429 -18.27 20.42 -7.94
CA PRO A 429 -18.27 21.84 -7.66
C PRO A 429 -19.30 22.49 -8.59
N GLU A 430 -20.58 22.33 -8.27
CA GLU A 430 -21.59 23.23 -8.81
C GLU A 430 -21.62 24.48 -7.94
N SER A 431 -21.26 25.59 -8.58
CA SER A 431 -21.64 26.93 -8.16
C SER A 431 -23.15 27.00 -7.90
N ALA A 432 -23.62 26.75 -6.68
CA ALA A 432 -25.06 26.76 -6.41
C ALA A 432 -25.40 27.09 -4.95
N GLY A 433 -25.53 28.39 -4.66
CA GLY A 433 -26.47 28.91 -3.65
C GLY A 433 -26.32 28.45 -2.19
N VAL A 434 -27.20 28.98 -1.36
CA VAL A 434 -27.42 28.49 0.01
C VAL A 434 -28.37 27.30 -0.12
N TYR A 435 -28.02 26.14 0.44
CA TYR A 435 -28.87 24.96 0.51
C TYR A 435 -29.87 25.17 1.67
N ASP A 436 -31.10 25.54 1.34
CA ASP A 436 -32.11 25.96 2.30
C ASP A 436 -33.20 24.90 2.52
N LEU A 437 -34.17 25.24 3.38
CA LEU A 437 -35.31 24.36 3.71
C LEU A 437 -36.15 24.04 2.46
N GLY A 438 -36.30 24.99 1.53
CA GLY A 438 -37.06 24.81 0.32
C GLY A 438 -36.40 23.79 -0.61
N THR A 439 -35.08 23.89 -0.80
CA THR A 439 -34.31 22.89 -1.55
C THR A 439 -34.40 21.51 -0.88
N PHE A 440 -34.30 21.43 0.45
CA PHE A 440 -34.47 20.16 1.16
C PHE A 440 -35.84 19.52 0.87
N VAL A 441 -36.92 20.29 0.97
CA VAL A 441 -38.29 19.80 0.70
C VAL A 441 -38.42 19.32 -0.74
N ALA A 442 -37.82 20.02 -1.70
CA ALA A 442 -37.81 19.61 -3.10
C ALA A 442 -37.07 18.27 -3.28
N ASP A 443 -35.84 18.17 -2.78
CA ASP A 443 -34.96 17.01 -2.95
C ASP A 443 -35.50 15.74 -2.28
N THR A 444 -36.08 15.88 -1.09
CA THR A 444 -36.46 14.71 -0.26
C THR A 444 -37.94 14.42 -0.25
N GLY A 445 -38.75 15.40 -0.63
CA GLY A 445 -40.20 15.35 -0.62
C GLY A 445 -40.89 15.25 0.75
N PHE A 446 -40.15 15.36 1.86
CA PHE A 446 -40.73 15.51 3.19
C PHE A 446 -41.29 16.92 3.41
N SER A 447 -42.27 17.03 4.31
CA SER A 447 -42.86 18.33 4.64
C SER A 447 -41.90 19.23 5.42
N GLU A 448 -42.05 20.55 5.27
CA GLU A 448 -41.30 21.53 6.07
C GLU A 448 -41.44 21.28 7.58
N GLU A 449 -42.63 20.85 8.04
CA GLU A 449 -42.89 20.55 9.45
C GLU A 449 -42.06 19.38 9.97
N GLU A 450 -41.88 18.33 9.15
CA GLU A 450 -41.06 17.16 9.49
C GLU A 450 -39.58 17.53 9.55
N ILE A 451 -39.08 18.22 8.53
CA ILE A 451 -37.68 18.63 8.47
C ILE A 451 -37.36 19.58 9.63
N ALA A 452 -38.21 20.57 9.89
CA ALA A 452 -38.06 21.46 11.04
C ALA A 452 -38.18 20.71 12.39
N SER A 453 -38.95 19.63 12.47
CA SER A 453 -38.98 18.74 13.63
C SER A 453 -37.64 18.01 13.83
N TRP A 454 -37.05 17.49 12.75
CA TRP A 454 -35.75 16.81 12.79
C TRP A 454 -34.62 17.78 13.16
N GLU A 455 -34.59 18.96 12.56
CA GLU A 455 -33.63 20.01 12.88
C GLU A 455 -33.75 20.42 14.36
N ARG A 456 -34.95 20.65 14.88
CA ARG A 456 -35.15 20.95 16.31
C ARG A 456 -34.66 19.83 17.21
N ARG A 457 -34.92 18.56 16.84
CA ARG A 457 -34.41 17.39 17.59
C ARG A 457 -32.89 17.38 17.58
N LEU A 458 -32.26 17.59 16.43
CA LEU A 458 -30.81 17.62 16.28
C LEU A 458 -30.17 18.81 17.02
N ARG A 459 -30.73 20.02 16.92
CA ARG A 459 -30.25 21.20 17.66
C ARG A 459 -30.35 21.01 19.17
N ARG A 460 -31.45 20.42 19.65
CA ARG A 460 -31.68 20.17 21.08
C ARG A 460 -30.80 19.05 21.63
N LYS A 461 -30.74 17.90 20.94
CA LYS A 461 -30.02 16.72 21.42
C LYS A 461 -28.56 16.68 21.00
N LYS A 462 -28.17 17.37 19.93
CA LYS A 462 -26.85 17.31 19.28
C LYS A 462 -26.50 15.96 18.65
N HIS A 463 -27.39 14.98 18.74
CA HIS A 463 -27.19 13.66 18.17
C HIS A 463 -28.53 12.96 17.87
N VAL A 464 -28.70 12.53 16.62
CA VAL A 464 -29.91 11.85 16.11
C VAL A 464 -29.53 10.57 15.38
N ILE A 465 -30.47 9.63 15.28
CA ILE A 465 -30.35 8.44 14.43
C ILE A 465 -31.57 8.38 13.52
N PHE A 466 -31.34 8.37 12.21
CA PHE A 466 -32.33 7.99 11.22
C PHE A 466 -32.36 6.47 11.14
N GLN A 467 -33.51 5.87 11.45
CA GLN A 467 -33.72 4.43 11.40
C GLN A 467 -34.90 4.09 10.50
N GLY A 468 -34.83 2.95 9.83
CA GLY A 468 -35.91 2.48 8.98
C GLY A 468 -35.48 1.31 8.12
N PRO A 469 -36.43 0.75 7.35
CA PRO A 469 -36.14 -0.30 6.39
C PRO A 469 -35.09 0.12 5.35
N PRO A 470 -34.47 -0.84 4.64
CA PRO A 470 -33.63 -0.54 3.49
C PRO A 470 -34.43 0.23 2.42
N GLY A 471 -33.73 1.04 1.63
CA GLY A 471 -34.33 1.79 0.52
C GLY A 471 -35.19 3.01 0.89
N THR A 472 -35.21 3.43 2.16
CA THR A 472 -36.00 4.61 2.63
C THR A 472 -35.25 5.94 2.58
N GLY A 473 -34.09 5.99 1.91
CA GLY A 473 -33.32 7.24 1.75
C GLY A 473 -32.68 7.79 3.04
N LYS A 474 -32.40 6.95 4.05
CA LYS A 474 -31.85 7.39 5.36
C LYS A 474 -30.55 8.19 5.22
N THR A 475 -29.59 7.67 4.47
CA THR A 475 -28.29 8.30 4.23
C THR A 475 -28.46 9.58 3.43
N TYR A 476 -29.27 9.53 2.37
CA TYR A 476 -29.66 10.70 1.58
C TYR A 476 -30.22 11.83 2.46
N VAL A 477 -31.27 11.57 3.25
CA VAL A 477 -31.89 12.57 4.14
C VAL A 477 -30.91 13.09 5.20
N ALA A 478 -30.06 12.22 5.75
CA ALA A 478 -29.05 12.60 6.74
C ALA A 478 -28.02 13.57 6.17
N GLU A 479 -27.54 13.33 4.94
CA GLU A 479 -26.62 14.22 4.23
C GLU A 479 -27.26 15.57 3.92
N ARG A 480 -28.51 15.60 3.44
CA ARG A 480 -29.24 16.86 3.17
C ARG A 480 -29.42 17.68 4.45
N LEU A 481 -29.66 17.03 5.59
CA LEU A 481 -29.72 17.69 6.90
C LEU A 481 -28.36 18.23 7.35
N ALA A 482 -27.29 17.49 7.10
CA ALA A 482 -25.94 17.98 7.36
C ALA A 482 -25.62 19.20 6.48
N ARG A 483 -25.89 19.11 5.18
CA ARG A 483 -25.67 20.17 4.18
C ARG A 483 -26.45 21.44 4.54
N MET A 484 -27.75 21.32 4.84
CA MET A 484 -28.58 22.45 5.25
C MET A 484 -28.05 23.12 6.53
N LEU A 485 -27.53 22.35 7.48
CA LEU A 485 -27.02 22.90 8.75
C LEU A 485 -25.72 23.69 8.59
N VAL A 486 -24.86 23.30 7.65
CA VAL A 486 -23.57 23.96 7.43
C VAL A 486 -23.61 25.00 6.32
N SER A 487 -24.64 24.98 5.47
CA SER A 487 -24.75 25.87 4.33
C SER A 487 -24.71 27.35 4.73
N GLY A 488 -23.90 28.15 4.03
CA GLY A 488 -23.70 29.56 4.32
C GLY A 488 -22.89 29.84 5.60
N THR A 489 -22.25 28.82 6.19
CA THR A 489 -21.38 28.94 7.37
C THR A 489 -19.95 28.45 7.06
N ARG A 490 -19.02 28.58 8.00
CA ARG A 490 -17.69 27.93 7.92
C ARG A 490 -17.67 26.53 8.53
N GLY A 491 -18.85 26.04 8.89
CA GLY A 491 -19.06 24.67 9.31
C GLY A 491 -18.81 23.68 8.16
N PHE A 492 -18.56 22.43 8.51
CA PHE A 492 -18.33 21.35 7.56
C PHE A 492 -19.00 20.08 8.05
N TRP A 493 -19.15 19.10 7.17
CA TRP A 493 -19.69 17.80 7.53
C TRP A 493 -18.88 16.68 6.89
N GLU A 494 -18.87 15.52 7.53
CA GLU A 494 -18.11 14.33 7.11
C GLU A 494 -18.93 13.07 7.34
N VAL A 495 -18.67 12.02 6.56
CA VAL A 495 -19.29 10.70 6.75
C VAL A 495 -18.25 9.67 7.17
N VAL A 496 -18.61 8.87 8.17
CA VAL A 496 -17.87 7.66 8.54
C VAL A 496 -18.85 6.49 8.49
N GLN A 497 -18.50 5.45 7.74
CA GLN A 497 -19.30 4.22 7.71
C GLN A 497 -18.77 3.19 8.73
N PHE A 498 -19.66 2.62 9.53
CA PHE A 498 -19.32 1.57 10.48
C PHE A 498 -19.40 0.18 9.85
N HIS A 499 -18.42 -0.66 10.22
CA HIS A 499 -18.34 -2.05 9.80
C HIS A 499 -17.98 -2.96 11.00
N PRO A 500 -18.15 -4.30 10.91
CA PRO A 500 -17.97 -5.20 12.05
C PRO A 500 -16.59 -5.11 12.74
N SER A 501 -15.54 -4.81 11.97
CA SER A 501 -14.17 -4.67 12.50
C SER A 501 -13.83 -3.27 13.03
N TYR A 502 -14.77 -2.31 12.99
CA TYR A 502 -14.50 -0.92 13.38
C TYR A 502 -14.35 -0.84 14.91
N ALA A 503 -13.24 -0.25 15.38
CA ALA A 503 -12.85 -0.32 16.79
C ALA A 503 -12.73 1.06 17.46
N TYR A 504 -12.49 1.06 18.77
CA TYR A 504 -12.27 2.28 19.55
C TYR A 504 -11.03 3.04 19.05
N GLU A 505 -10.01 2.29 18.65
CA GLU A 505 -8.72 2.77 18.15
C GLU A 505 -8.83 3.50 16.81
N ASP A 506 -9.88 3.24 16.04
CA ASP A 506 -10.16 3.91 14.76
C ASP A 506 -11.02 5.16 14.96
N PHE A 507 -11.97 5.12 15.92
CA PHE A 507 -12.92 6.21 16.14
C PHE A 507 -12.43 7.27 17.13
N MET A 508 -11.93 6.83 18.29
CA MET A 508 -11.54 7.71 19.39
C MET A 508 -10.03 7.95 19.36
N GLN A 509 -9.21 6.96 19.75
CA GLN A 509 -7.74 7.05 19.67
C GLN A 509 -7.11 5.69 19.93
N GLY A 510 -5.96 5.44 19.30
CA GLY A 510 -5.28 4.15 19.38
C GLY A 510 -3.76 4.28 19.38
N LEU A 511 -3.08 3.28 19.93
CA LEU A 511 -1.63 3.15 19.77
C LEU A 511 -1.33 2.62 18.39
N ARG A 512 -0.69 3.43 17.54
CA ARG A 512 -0.22 3.02 16.22
C ARG A 512 1.29 2.78 16.28
N PRO A 513 1.79 1.66 15.75
CA PRO A 513 3.21 1.39 15.70
C PRO A 513 3.85 2.29 14.64
N THR A 514 4.67 3.23 15.08
CA THR A 514 5.52 4.05 14.23
C THR A 514 6.93 3.46 14.23
N PRO A 515 7.52 3.15 13.07
CA PRO A 515 8.91 2.72 13.01
C PRO A 515 9.84 3.86 13.48
N VAL A 516 10.76 3.53 14.37
CA VAL A 516 11.85 4.42 14.80
C VAL A 516 13.19 3.72 14.61
N ALA A 517 14.27 4.47 14.44
CA ALA A 517 15.61 3.88 14.24
C ALA A 517 15.96 2.93 15.40
N GLY A 518 15.95 1.62 15.14
CA GLY A 518 16.25 0.57 16.12
C GLY A 518 15.05 -0.16 16.74
N GLY A 519 13.80 0.10 16.33
CA GLY A 519 12.64 -0.65 16.82
C GLY A 519 11.27 -0.09 16.40
N LEU A 520 10.22 -0.54 17.08
CA LEU A 520 8.87 0.03 16.97
C LEU A 520 8.61 0.97 18.14
N SER A 521 8.18 2.19 17.85
CA SER A 521 7.62 3.11 18.85
C SER A 521 6.10 3.04 18.74
N PHE A 522 5.38 3.05 19.86
CA PHE A 522 3.93 3.14 19.84
C PHE A 522 3.54 4.59 20.15
N LYS A 523 2.98 5.28 19.16
CA LYS A 523 2.45 6.63 19.34
C LYS A 523 0.94 6.54 19.51
N LEU A 524 0.40 7.34 20.41
CA LEU A 524 -1.03 7.51 20.56
C LEU A 524 -1.49 8.49 19.47
N GLU A 525 -2.32 8.00 18.55
CA GLU A 525 -2.86 8.79 17.44
C GLU A 525 -4.37 8.99 17.62
N PRO A 526 -4.90 10.19 17.27
CA PRO A 526 -6.33 10.46 17.31
C PRO A 526 -7.05 9.64 16.23
N GLY A 527 -8.21 9.11 16.58
CA GLY A 527 -9.16 8.51 15.65
C GLY A 527 -10.08 9.57 15.02
N ARG A 528 -10.98 9.11 14.14
CA ARG A 528 -11.84 9.97 13.30
C ARG A 528 -12.63 11.01 14.10
N PHE A 529 -13.23 10.63 15.23
CA PHE A 529 -14.04 11.55 16.02
C PHE A 529 -13.22 12.61 16.75
N LEU A 530 -12.03 12.25 17.24
CA LEU A 530 -11.15 13.22 17.92
C LEU A 530 -10.58 14.22 16.92
N ASP A 531 -10.17 13.75 15.74
CA ASP A 531 -9.68 14.61 14.66
C ASP A 531 -10.78 15.58 14.18
N PHE A 532 -11.98 15.06 13.89
CA PHE A 532 -13.16 15.87 13.57
C PHE A 532 -13.42 16.95 14.62
N CYS A 533 -13.36 16.58 15.91
CA CYS A 533 -13.55 17.53 17.00
C CYS A 533 -12.41 18.56 17.14
N ALA A 534 -11.18 18.22 16.73
CA ALA A 534 -10.07 19.16 16.72
C ALA A 534 -10.30 20.22 15.62
N ARG A 535 -10.60 19.77 14.40
CA ARG A 535 -10.91 20.62 13.24
C ARG A 535 -12.12 21.51 13.48
N ALA A 536 -13.19 20.96 14.07
CA ALA A 536 -14.38 21.73 14.44
C ALA A 536 -14.10 22.90 15.42
N ARG A 537 -13.00 22.84 16.20
CA ARG A 537 -12.59 23.98 17.05
C ARG A 537 -11.79 25.03 16.30
N THR A 538 -10.92 24.60 15.41
CA THR A 538 -9.92 25.47 14.77
C THR A 538 -10.46 26.11 13.50
N GLU A 539 -11.15 25.34 12.66
CA GLU A 539 -11.56 25.73 11.32
C GLU A 539 -12.94 26.41 11.32
N ALA A 540 -13.92 25.82 12.02
CA ALA A 540 -15.31 26.25 11.93
C ALA A 540 -15.67 27.49 12.78
N GLN A 541 -14.78 27.95 13.67
CA GLN A 541 -14.99 29.14 14.50
C GLN A 541 -16.36 29.19 15.24
N GLY A 542 -16.87 28.04 15.66
CA GLY A 542 -18.16 27.91 16.35
C GLY A 542 -19.36 27.64 15.44
N ASP A 543 -19.18 27.65 14.12
CA ASP A 543 -20.20 27.25 13.15
C ASP A 543 -20.48 25.74 13.23
N PRO A 544 -21.69 25.26 12.88
CA PRO A 544 -22.08 23.86 13.02
C PRO A 544 -21.17 22.90 12.25
N CYS A 545 -20.69 21.84 12.90
CA CYS A 545 -19.98 20.74 12.25
C CYS A 545 -20.76 19.44 12.45
N VAL A 546 -21.01 18.68 11.37
CA VAL A 546 -21.82 17.46 11.44
C VAL A 546 -21.00 16.22 11.08
N LEU A 547 -20.90 15.26 11.99
CA LEU A 547 -20.35 13.94 11.67
C LEU A 547 -21.50 12.96 11.45
N LEU A 548 -21.64 12.48 10.21
CA LEU A 548 -22.58 11.46 9.82
C LEU A 548 -21.94 10.08 10.03
N ILE A 549 -22.62 9.20 10.75
CA ILE A 549 -22.17 7.84 11.04
C ILE A 549 -23.12 6.88 10.31
N ASP A 550 -22.71 6.44 9.13
CA ASP A 550 -23.50 5.55 8.31
C ASP A 550 -23.41 4.10 8.82
N GLU A 551 -24.50 3.36 8.72
CA GLU A 551 -24.59 1.97 9.20
C GLU A 551 -24.17 1.82 10.67
N ILE A 552 -24.60 2.75 11.53
CA ILE A 552 -24.11 2.88 12.91
C ILE A 552 -24.27 1.59 13.74
N ASN A 553 -25.28 0.77 13.42
CA ASN A 553 -25.48 -0.51 14.10
C ASN A 553 -24.40 -1.54 13.74
N ARG A 554 -23.77 -1.50 12.56
CA ARG A 554 -22.86 -2.56 12.07
C ARG A 554 -21.57 -2.76 12.86
N ALA A 555 -21.25 -1.86 13.79
CA ALA A 555 -20.17 -2.00 14.75
C ALA A 555 -20.68 -2.16 16.20
N HIS A 556 -19.85 -2.69 17.09
CA HIS A 556 -20.20 -2.80 18.51
C HIS A 556 -20.13 -1.42 19.20
N LEU A 557 -21.19 -0.62 19.08
CA LEU A 557 -21.23 0.79 19.45
C LEU A 557 -20.70 1.10 20.86
N SER A 558 -21.09 0.34 21.87
CA SER A 558 -20.63 0.57 23.25
C SER A 558 -19.11 0.42 23.40
N ARG A 559 -18.46 -0.36 22.53
CA ARG A 559 -17.00 -0.53 22.49
C ARG A 559 -16.35 0.60 21.69
N VAL A 560 -16.88 0.91 20.51
CA VAL A 560 -16.33 1.96 19.63
C VAL A 560 -16.40 3.34 20.29
N PHE A 561 -17.51 3.67 20.94
CA PHE A 561 -17.69 4.97 21.56
C PHE A 561 -16.94 5.11 22.88
N GLY A 562 -16.78 4.04 23.66
CA GLY A 562 -16.08 4.09 24.95
C GLY A 562 -16.57 5.25 25.84
N GLU A 563 -15.70 6.19 26.17
CA GLU A 563 -16.01 7.37 26.99
C GLU A 563 -16.93 8.38 26.31
N LEU A 564 -17.03 8.37 24.97
CA LEU A 564 -17.99 9.20 24.25
C LEU A 564 -19.42 8.95 24.73
N MET A 565 -19.73 7.73 25.18
CA MET A 565 -21.01 7.40 25.80
C MET A 565 -21.36 8.31 26.98
N TYR A 566 -20.37 8.67 27.79
CA TYR A 566 -20.57 9.62 28.88
C TYR A 566 -20.69 11.06 28.35
N LEU A 567 -19.80 11.45 27.43
CA LEU A 567 -19.74 12.82 26.91
C LEU A 567 -20.95 13.20 26.06
N LEU A 568 -21.63 12.26 25.40
CA LEU A 568 -22.89 12.54 24.70
C LEU A 568 -23.99 13.08 25.63
N GLU A 569 -23.97 12.68 26.90
CA GLU A 569 -24.91 13.16 27.93
C GLU A 569 -24.36 14.41 28.64
N TYR A 570 -23.05 14.47 28.89
CA TYR A 570 -22.38 15.54 29.63
C TYR A 570 -21.38 16.33 28.76
N ARG A 571 -21.83 16.87 27.62
CA ARG A 571 -20.96 17.50 26.60
C ARG A 571 -20.10 18.66 27.10
N HIS A 572 -20.52 19.31 28.19
CA HIS A 572 -19.79 20.42 28.78
C HIS A 572 -18.60 19.98 29.66
N GLN A 573 -18.55 18.70 30.05
CA GLN A 573 -17.50 18.11 30.88
C GLN A 573 -16.27 17.77 30.03
N GLU A 574 -15.13 17.78 30.70
CA GLU A 574 -13.84 17.37 30.15
C GLU A 574 -13.33 16.18 30.96
N ILE A 575 -13.06 15.06 30.29
CA ILE A 575 -12.67 13.80 30.94
C ILE A 575 -11.37 13.26 30.35
N PRO A 576 -10.55 12.55 31.15
CA PRO A 576 -9.41 11.81 30.60
C PRO A 576 -9.88 10.61 29.77
N LEU A 577 -9.15 10.30 28.70
CA LEU A 577 -9.36 9.11 27.87
C LEU A 577 -8.52 7.93 28.38
N ALA A 578 -9.02 6.69 28.26
CA ALA A 578 -8.42 5.50 28.84
C ALA A 578 -7.00 5.21 28.31
N SER A 579 -6.76 5.44 27.02
CA SER A 579 -5.45 5.24 26.39
C SER A 579 -4.42 6.33 26.74
N GLY A 580 -4.77 7.28 27.61
CA GLY A 580 -3.93 8.42 28.00
C GLY A 580 -4.12 9.63 27.08
N GLY A 581 -3.23 10.63 27.22
CA GLY A 581 -3.28 11.88 26.44
C GLY A 581 -3.92 13.06 27.18
N ARG A 582 -4.27 14.11 26.43
CA ARG A 582 -4.94 15.28 26.99
C ARG A 582 -6.41 14.94 27.30
N PRO A 583 -7.00 15.53 28.35
CA PRO A 583 -8.43 15.44 28.57
C PRO A 583 -9.23 15.88 27.33
N PHE A 584 -10.40 15.28 27.15
CA PHE A 584 -11.24 15.49 25.99
C PHE A 584 -12.64 15.95 26.40
N LYS A 585 -13.19 16.88 25.62
CA LYS A 585 -14.53 17.45 25.73
C LYS A 585 -15.10 17.59 24.33
N ILE A 586 -16.36 17.27 24.07
CA ILE A 586 -16.92 17.47 22.73
C ILE A 586 -17.16 18.98 22.49
N PRO A 587 -16.76 19.56 21.33
CA PRO A 587 -17.13 20.94 20.98
C PRO A 587 -18.66 21.13 20.90
N GLU A 588 -19.17 22.30 21.31
CA GLU A 588 -20.61 22.61 21.33
C GLU A 588 -21.24 22.71 19.94
N ASN A 589 -20.41 23.00 18.93
CA ASN A 589 -20.78 23.10 17.53
C ASN A 589 -20.75 21.76 16.79
N VAL A 590 -20.32 20.66 17.43
CA VAL A 590 -20.35 19.31 16.83
C VAL A 590 -21.72 18.67 16.97
N TYR A 591 -22.22 18.07 15.89
CA TYR A 591 -23.46 17.31 15.80
C TYR A 591 -23.17 15.90 15.27
N LEU A 592 -23.91 14.90 15.75
CA LEU A 592 -23.82 13.53 15.23
C LEU A 592 -25.14 13.13 14.55
N ILE A 593 -25.06 12.55 13.35
CA ILE A 593 -26.22 11.98 12.67
C ILE A 593 -25.89 10.53 12.34
N GLY A 594 -26.57 9.56 12.96
CA GLY A 594 -26.42 8.16 12.61
C GLY A 594 -27.48 7.70 11.60
N THR A 595 -27.16 6.75 10.74
CA THR A 595 -28.14 5.99 9.95
C THR A 595 -28.16 4.54 10.41
N MET A 596 -29.33 3.90 10.37
CA MET A 596 -29.50 2.54 10.88
C MET A 596 -30.54 1.77 10.07
N ASN A 597 -30.14 0.63 9.51
CA ASN A 597 -31.09 -0.32 8.92
C ASN A 597 -31.76 -1.12 10.03
N THR A 598 -33.09 -1.15 10.02
CA THR A 598 -33.88 -1.90 11.02
C THR A 598 -34.06 -3.38 10.67
N ALA A 599 -33.81 -3.77 9.41
CA ALA A 599 -33.96 -5.14 8.92
C ALA A 599 -32.81 -6.08 9.37
N ASP A 600 -31.63 -5.52 9.73
CA ASP A 600 -30.43 -6.30 10.08
C ASP A 600 -30.57 -7.02 11.45
N ARG A 601 -31.16 -8.23 11.46
CA ARG A 601 -31.43 -9.04 12.67
C ARG A 601 -30.17 -9.43 13.46
N SER A 602 -29.03 -9.63 12.80
CA SER A 602 -27.77 -10.04 13.43
C SER A 602 -27.13 -8.95 14.31
N ILE A 603 -27.68 -7.73 14.25
CA ILE A 603 -27.09 -6.50 14.81
C ILE A 603 -28.15 -5.66 15.58
N ALA A 604 -29.42 -6.08 15.55
CA ALA A 604 -30.60 -5.26 15.89
C ALA A 604 -30.77 -4.82 17.36
N LEU A 605 -29.88 -5.16 18.29
CA LEU A 605 -29.97 -4.71 19.68
C LEU A 605 -29.00 -3.56 19.94
N VAL A 606 -29.42 -2.36 19.52
CA VAL A 606 -28.85 -1.11 20.03
C VAL A 606 -29.07 -1.07 21.54
N ASP A 607 -27.98 -0.99 22.29
CA ASP A 607 -28.00 -0.93 23.76
C ASP A 607 -28.99 0.14 24.25
N HIS A 608 -29.77 -0.19 25.29
CA HIS A 608 -30.68 0.75 25.95
C HIS A 608 -29.97 2.06 26.37
N ALA A 609 -28.69 1.98 26.69
CA ALA A 609 -27.88 3.15 27.02
C ALA A 609 -27.70 4.13 25.84
N LEU A 610 -27.56 3.62 24.60
CA LEU A 610 -27.51 4.44 23.39
C LEU A 610 -28.88 5.02 23.07
N ARG A 611 -29.94 4.22 23.21
CA ARG A 611 -31.32 4.67 22.97
C ARG A 611 -31.71 5.88 23.81
N ARG A 612 -31.16 6.00 25.02
CA ARG A 612 -31.39 7.15 25.92
C ARG A 612 -30.70 8.43 25.46
N ARG A 613 -29.57 8.30 24.79
CA ARG A 613 -28.69 9.42 24.40
C ARG A 613 -29.21 10.02 23.09
N PHE A 614 -29.29 9.20 22.04
CA PHE A 614 -29.74 9.62 20.71
C PHE A 614 -31.25 9.90 20.65
N SER A 615 -31.63 10.83 19.78
CA SER A 615 -33.01 11.01 19.35
C SER A 615 -33.25 10.22 18.07
N PHE A 616 -34.16 9.25 18.12
CA PHE A 616 -34.48 8.39 16.98
C PHE A 616 -35.54 9.05 16.10
N ILE A 617 -35.30 9.04 14.79
CA ILE A 617 -36.21 9.49 13.75
C ILE A 617 -36.46 8.27 12.87
N ARG A 618 -37.73 7.86 12.78
CA ARG A 618 -38.11 6.74 11.92
C ARG A 618 -38.42 7.29 10.53
N LEU A 619 -37.83 6.69 9.52
CA LEU A 619 -38.21 6.88 8.12
C LEU A 619 -38.96 5.62 7.66
N SER A 620 -40.04 5.84 6.93
CA SER A 620 -40.85 4.81 6.28
C SER A 620 -40.83 5.06 4.77
N PRO A 621 -41.18 4.06 3.94
CA PRO A 621 -41.30 4.26 2.50
C PRO A 621 -42.30 5.38 2.19
N GLU A 622 -41.84 6.42 1.50
CA GLU A 622 -42.66 7.57 1.11
C GLU A 622 -42.93 7.55 -0.40
N TYR A 623 -44.10 7.03 -0.76
CA TYR A 623 -44.49 6.86 -2.17
C TYR A 623 -44.77 8.19 -2.87
N ASN A 624 -45.13 9.25 -2.15
CA ASN A 624 -45.35 10.57 -2.75
C ASN A 624 -44.07 11.16 -3.34
N VAL A 625 -42.90 10.70 -2.87
CA VAL A 625 -41.59 11.09 -3.42
C VAL A 625 -41.34 10.32 -4.70
N LEU A 626 -41.59 9.01 -4.68
CA LEU A 626 -41.51 8.16 -5.87
C LEU A 626 -42.43 8.65 -6.99
N SER A 627 -43.70 8.95 -6.67
CA SER A 627 -44.65 9.47 -7.65
C SER A 627 -44.18 10.75 -8.31
N ARG A 628 -43.68 11.72 -7.53
CA ARG A 628 -43.13 12.96 -8.08
C ARG A 628 -41.90 12.74 -8.96
N HIS A 629 -41.00 11.87 -8.54
CA HIS A 629 -39.82 11.53 -9.33
C HIS A 629 -40.19 10.87 -10.66
N LEU A 630 -41.15 9.95 -10.66
CA LEU A 630 -41.63 9.31 -11.90
C LEU A 630 -42.38 10.29 -12.82
N GLU A 631 -43.15 11.22 -12.25
CA GLU A 631 -43.79 12.31 -13.00
C GLU A 631 -42.78 13.19 -13.75
N GLU A 632 -41.57 13.40 -13.21
CA GLU A 632 -40.50 14.16 -13.90
C GLU A 632 -40.04 13.50 -15.21
N TYR A 633 -40.23 12.19 -15.33
CA TYR A 633 -39.89 11.39 -16.51
C TYR A 633 -41.12 10.95 -17.33
N ASP A 634 -42.30 11.51 -17.06
CA ASP A 634 -43.57 11.15 -17.72
C ASP A 634 -43.95 9.65 -17.55
N LEU A 635 -43.59 9.06 -16.40
CA LEU A 635 -43.87 7.66 -16.06
C LEU A 635 -45.04 7.57 -15.07
N ASP A 636 -46.00 6.66 -15.33
CA ASP A 636 -47.13 6.42 -14.42
C ASP A 636 -46.68 5.68 -13.16
N SER A 637 -46.85 6.32 -12.00
CA SER A 637 -46.46 5.74 -10.72
C SER A 637 -47.53 4.86 -10.07
N ASP A 638 -48.79 4.94 -10.51
CA ASP A 638 -49.94 4.37 -9.77
C ASP A 638 -49.84 2.84 -9.65
N SER A 639 -49.50 2.18 -10.75
CA SER A 639 -49.30 0.73 -10.83
C SER A 639 -48.17 0.25 -9.91
N LEU A 640 -46.97 0.84 -10.01
CA LEU A 640 -45.81 0.49 -9.19
C LEU A 640 -46.05 0.78 -7.70
N VAL A 641 -46.61 1.93 -7.35
CA VAL A 641 -46.94 2.30 -5.96
C VAL A 641 -47.99 1.35 -5.38
N SER A 642 -48.99 0.94 -6.16
CA SER A 642 -49.99 -0.05 -5.75
C SER A 642 -49.34 -1.39 -5.41
N VAL A 643 -48.44 -1.88 -6.27
CA VAL A 643 -47.72 -3.15 -6.02
C VAL A 643 -46.83 -3.04 -4.78
N LEU A 644 -46.05 -1.97 -4.63
CA LEU A 644 -45.19 -1.77 -3.45
C LEU A 644 -46.00 -1.71 -2.14
N ARG A 645 -47.19 -1.07 -2.16
CA ARG A 645 -48.10 -1.10 -1.00
C ARG A 645 -48.57 -2.51 -0.68
N LYS A 646 -48.97 -3.30 -1.68
CA LYS A 646 -49.38 -4.71 -1.48
C LYS A 646 -48.24 -5.57 -0.93
N VAL A 647 -47.02 -5.38 -1.44
CA VAL A 647 -45.83 -6.06 -0.92
C VAL A 647 -45.61 -5.71 0.55
N ASN A 648 -45.63 -4.42 0.90
CA ASN A 648 -45.41 -3.96 2.26
C ASN A 648 -46.55 -4.37 3.23
N GLU A 649 -47.80 -4.43 2.75
CA GLU A 649 -48.92 -5.00 3.49
C GLU A 649 -48.75 -6.51 3.74
N ALA A 650 -48.23 -7.25 2.76
CA ALA A 650 -47.95 -8.68 2.90
C ALA A 650 -46.81 -8.97 3.88
N ILE A 651 -45.79 -8.11 3.91
CA ILE A 651 -44.67 -8.14 4.88
C ILE A 651 -45.21 -7.92 6.29
N GLY A 652 -46.05 -6.91 6.50
CA GLY A 652 -46.76 -6.67 7.76
C GLY A 652 -45.87 -6.29 8.96
N ASP A 653 -44.58 -6.07 8.74
CA ASP A 653 -43.62 -5.56 9.72
C ASP A 653 -42.90 -4.34 9.16
N SER A 654 -43.18 -3.19 9.78
CA SER A 654 -42.62 -1.89 9.42
C SER A 654 -41.09 -1.83 9.33
N ASN A 655 -40.35 -2.76 9.95
CA ASN A 655 -38.88 -2.77 9.93
C ASN A 655 -38.29 -3.44 8.69
N TYR A 656 -39.11 -4.15 7.92
CA TYR A 656 -38.74 -4.92 6.74
C TYR A 656 -39.45 -4.45 5.47
N GLU A 657 -40.16 -3.33 5.53
CA GLU A 657 -40.79 -2.75 4.34
C GLU A 657 -39.73 -2.47 3.25
N ILE A 658 -40.15 -2.53 2.00
CA ILE A 658 -39.37 -2.15 0.83
C ILE A 658 -39.51 -0.66 0.63
N GLY A 659 -38.38 0.04 0.62
CA GLY A 659 -38.33 1.48 0.36
C GLY A 659 -38.43 1.85 -1.11
N SER A 660 -38.66 3.14 -1.38
CA SER A 660 -38.83 3.68 -2.74
C SER A 660 -37.52 3.93 -3.49
N SER A 661 -36.37 4.00 -2.81
CA SER A 661 -35.12 4.45 -3.45
C SER A 661 -34.55 3.47 -4.48
N TYR A 662 -35.00 2.20 -4.49
CA TYR A 662 -34.65 1.24 -5.54
C TYR A 662 -35.08 1.71 -6.93
N PHE A 663 -36.12 2.55 -6.98
CA PHE A 663 -36.79 2.99 -8.21
C PHE A 663 -36.52 4.47 -8.53
N MET A 664 -35.50 5.08 -7.92
CA MET A 664 -35.23 6.53 -8.03
C MET A 664 -33.83 6.81 -8.58
N LYS A 665 -33.47 6.24 -9.73
CA LYS A 665 -32.18 6.49 -10.38
C LYS A 665 -32.31 7.64 -11.39
N ASP A 666 -31.31 8.53 -11.41
CA ASP A 666 -31.28 9.76 -12.22
C ASP A 666 -30.88 9.50 -13.69
N ASP A 667 -31.48 8.52 -14.34
CA ASP A 667 -31.19 8.16 -15.74
C ASP A 667 -32.44 7.95 -16.61
N GLY A 668 -33.64 8.01 -16.03
CA GLY A 668 -34.92 7.90 -16.75
C GLY A 668 -35.15 6.54 -17.43
N ASN A 669 -34.28 5.56 -17.18
CA ASN A 669 -34.34 4.24 -17.82
C ASN A 669 -35.16 3.22 -17.02
N LEU A 670 -35.86 3.66 -15.97
CA LEU A 670 -36.54 2.77 -15.04
C LEU A 670 -37.40 1.69 -15.73
N PRO A 671 -38.18 1.98 -16.79
CA PRO A 671 -38.93 0.94 -17.51
C PRO A 671 -38.06 -0.19 -18.06
N ASP A 672 -36.89 0.14 -18.61
CA ASP A 672 -35.96 -0.85 -19.19
C ASP A 672 -35.32 -1.75 -18.12
N VAL A 673 -35.14 -1.23 -16.90
CA VAL A 673 -34.42 -1.92 -15.81
C VAL A 673 -35.33 -2.40 -14.68
N LEU A 674 -36.63 -2.09 -14.71
CA LEU A 674 -37.57 -2.41 -13.62
C LEU A 674 -37.62 -3.92 -13.38
N GLY A 675 -37.63 -4.73 -14.44
CA GLY A 675 -37.60 -6.19 -14.33
C GLY A 675 -36.31 -6.70 -13.69
N ASP A 676 -35.17 -6.12 -14.07
CA ASP A 676 -33.87 -6.49 -13.49
C ASP A 676 -33.78 -6.11 -12.01
N ILE A 677 -34.27 -4.94 -11.62
CA ILE A 677 -34.37 -4.52 -10.22
C ILE A 677 -35.28 -5.49 -9.45
N TRP A 678 -36.42 -5.85 -10.03
CA TRP A 678 -37.39 -6.71 -9.36
C TRP A 678 -36.85 -8.13 -9.14
N VAL A 679 -36.31 -8.76 -10.19
CA VAL A 679 -35.75 -10.11 -10.12
C VAL A 679 -34.44 -10.17 -9.33
N GLY A 680 -33.60 -9.14 -9.45
CA GLY A 680 -32.27 -9.11 -8.87
C GLY A 680 -32.21 -8.63 -7.41
N GLU A 681 -33.12 -7.73 -7.01
CA GLU A 681 -33.06 -7.06 -5.70
C GLU A 681 -34.29 -7.31 -4.84
N ILE A 682 -35.50 -7.23 -5.43
CA ILE A 682 -36.76 -7.32 -4.68
C ILE A 682 -37.17 -8.77 -4.39
N GLU A 683 -37.21 -9.64 -5.41
CA GLU A 683 -37.57 -11.05 -5.24
C GLU A 683 -36.67 -11.77 -4.24
N PRO A 684 -35.32 -11.68 -4.31
CA PRO A 684 -34.44 -12.37 -3.36
C PRO A 684 -34.67 -11.89 -1.92
N TYR A 685 -34.94 -10.60 -1.74
CA TYR A 685 -35.28 -10.04 -0.42
C TYR A 685 -36.59 -10.62 0.12
N LEU A 686 -37.62 -10.74 -0.72
CA LEU A 686 -38.90 -11.36 -0.34
C LEU A 686 -38.76 -12.86 -0.08
N GLU A 687 -37.94 -13.57 -0.84
CA GLU A 687 -37.63 -15.00 -0.61
C GLU A 687 -36.93 -15.22 0.73
N GLU A 688 -35.99 -14.34 1.11
CA GLU A 688 -35.35 -14.39 2.41
C GLU A 688 -36.34 -14.07 3.54
N PHE A 689 -37.18 -13.04 3.37
CA PHE A 689 -38.16 -12.65 4.37
C PHE A 689 -39.25 -13.72 4.59
N PHE A 690 -39.80 -14.27 3.50
CA PHE A 690 -40.83 -15.31 3.50
C PHE A 690 -40.25 -16.72 3.32
N TYR A 691 -39.06 -16.99 3.86
CA TYR A 691 -38.39 -18.30 3.72
C TYR A 691 -39.25 -19.49 4.19
N ASP A 692 -40.18 -19.26 5.12
CA ASP A 692 -41.12 -20.26 5.65
C ASP A 692 -42.43 -20.36 4.86
N ASN A 693 -42.68 -19.43 3.92
CA ASN A 693 -43.91 -19.35 3.15
C ASN A 693 -43.67 -18.81 1.74
N VAL A 694 -42.92 -19.57 0.94
CA VAL A 694 -42.58 -19.23 -0.46
C VAL A 694 -43.82 -18.94 -1.32
N SER A 695 -44.98 -19.54 -1.02
CA SER A 695 -46.23 -19.28 -1.76
C SER A 695 -46.71 -17.82 -1.67
N LYS A 696 -46.26 -17.06 -0.68
CA LYS A 696 -46.52 -15.62 -0.60
C LYS A 696 -45.65 -14.79 -1.56
N VAL A 697 -44.51 -15.33 -2.00
CA VAL A 697 -43.62 -14.68 -2.95
C VAL A 697 -44.13 -14.85 -4.38
N ASP A 698 -44.78 -15.97 -4.68
CA ASP A 698 -45.26 -16.31 -6.02
C ASP A 698 -46.16 -15.23 -6.64
N VAL A 699 -47.01 -14.57 -5.84
CA VAL A 699 -47.88 -13.48 -6.32
C VAL A 699 -47.13 -12.17 -6.62
N PHE A 700 -45.89 -12.04 -6.16
CA PHE A 700 -45.03 -10.88 -6.34
C PHE A 700 -43.83 -11.15 -7.25
N ARG A 701 -43.77 -12.31 -7.92
CA ARG A 701 -42.73 -12.57 -8.92
C ARG A 701 -42.93 -11.70 -10.15
N TRP A 702 -41.83 -11.26 -10.74
CA TRP A 702 -41.82 -10.43 -11.93
C TRP A 702 -42.65 -11.04 -13.05
N GLU A 703 -42.55 -12.36 -13.28
CA GLU A 703 -43.34 -13.08 -14.27
C GLU A 703 -44.86 -12.90 -14.11
N THR A 704 -45.33 -12.80 -12.85
CA THR A 704 -46.75 -12.59 -12.55
C THR A 704 -47.13 -11.12 -12.63
N LEU A 705 -46.24 -10.22 -12.20
CA LEU A 705 -46.50 -8.78 -12.19
C LEU A 705 -46.48 -8.16 -13.59
N GLN A 706 -45.55 -8.58 -14.46
CA GLN A 706 -45.43 -8.08 -15.83
C GLN A 706 -46.63 -8.46 -16.73
N GLU A 707 -47.31 -9.57 -16.43
CA GLU A 707 -48.53 -9.97 -17.14
C GLU A 707 -49.81 -9.40 -16.48
N GLY A 708 -49.66 -8.69 -15.35
CA GLY A 708 -50.74 -8.26 -14.48
C GLY A 708 -50.66 -6.79 -14.12
N GLU A 709 -50.31 -6.48 -12.87
CA GLU A 709 -50.38 -5.12 -12.32
C GLU A 709 -49.32 -4.15 -12.87
N LEU A 710 -48.24 -4.67 -13.45
CA LEU A 710 -47.15 -3.89 -14.06
C LEU A 710 -47.09 -4.11 -15.59
N SER A 711 -48.18 -4.53 -16.23
CA SER A 711 -48.22 -4.70 -17.69
C SER A 711 -47.83 -3.44 -18.45
N ASP A 712 -48.24 -2.29 -17.93
CA ASP A 712 -48.03 -0.98 -18.56
C ASP A 712 -46.56 -0.53 -18.52
N TRP A 713 -45.70 -1.23 -17.78
CA TRP A 713 -44.25 -0.98 -17.70
C TRP A 713 -43.44 -1.82 -18.69
N VAL A 714 -44.08 -2.74 -19.42
CA VAL A 714 -43.43 -3.67 -20.36
C VAL A 714 -43.84 -3.40 -21.82
N GLU A 715 -44.88 -2.60 -22.05
CA GLU A 715 -45.30 -2.10 -23.37
C GLU A 715 -44.46 -0.89 -23.83
#